data_AF-A0A4V2YEM8-F1
#
_entry.id   AF-A0A4V2YEM8-F1
#
_cell.length_a   1.000
_cell.length_b   1.000
_cell.length_c   1.000
_cell.angle_alpha   90.00
_cell.angle_beta   90.00
_cell.angle_gamma   90.00
#
_symmetry.space_group_name_H-M   'P 1'
#
loop_
_entity.id
_entity.type
_entity.pdbx_description
1 polymer ?
#
loop_
_entity_poly.entity_id
_entity_poly.type
_entity_poly.pdbx_seq_one_letter_code
_entity_poly.pdbx_strand_id
1 'polypeptide(L)'
;MRVLAVVPARGGSAGVPLKNLALVGGVPLVTRAVRACLRAELVDEVVVSTDHAGIAETARQAGATVVDRPEELSGSTASSESAVLHALDALDADPEVVVLVQCTSAFIDPADLSAAVRKVLAGQADSVVSGLPTHEFLWTASGGGVNHDPAIRPRRQDREPQFRENGAFYVMRTSGLRERGHRFFGEVAVQPVPPQHAIEIDDPEDLELVRALAPFLDEPEPIDVDAVITDFDGVHTDDRAYVDSEGREMVLVSRSDGMGVSLLKRSGVKVLVMSTERNPVVAARARKLGVPVLQGLADKRTVLRDWLDIEGLDPAKVAYVGNDVNDLGPMAEVGWPIATPDAHPRVRAAARVVLTRPGGSGAVRELCDRVVAARPAAPVAEARTERRLGPVEIGDVLVGDGEPVYVIGEIGINHNGDLDIARRLIDVAADAGCQAVKFQKRTPAICVPEEQKGQIRQTPWGEMTYLEYKERTEFGHDEYRQIAKYCDERGLHWFASPWDVPSVEFLEEMEVLAHKVASASVADHELLRVLAATGKPVILSTGMSTLPEIDQAVEILGTDKLIMMHATSTYPLPPEEANLRTITTLKERYGVPVGYSGHERGLQISLAAVTLGAVCVERHITLDRTMWGSDHAASLEPSGLEHLVRDIRIIEQAMGDGVKRVFPGEEAPKARLRRVTV
;
A
#
# COMPACT_ATOMS: atom_id res chain seq x y z
N MET A 1 -4.32 8.13 34.43
CA MET A 1 -3.32 7.08 34.72
C MET A 1 -2.08 7.49 33.95
N ARG A 2 -0.97 7.79 34.65
CA ARG A 2 0.27 8.28 34.02
C ARG A 2 1.36 7.21 34.17
N VAL A 3 2.07 6.93 33.09
CA VAL A 3 3.14 5.93 33.02
C VAL A 3 4.44 6.61 32.63
N LEU A 4 5.46 6.49 33.48
CA LEU A 4 6.78 7.05 33.25
C LEU A 4 7.79 5.95 32.97
N ALA A 5 8.51 6.04 31.86
CA ALA A 5 9.71 5.25 31.64
C ALA A 5 10.96 6.00 32.13
N VAL A 6 11.76 5.34 32.95
CA VAL A 6 13.05 5.84 33.42
C VAL A 6 14.14 4.93 32.88
N VAL A 7 15.12 5.54 32.21
CA VAL A 7 16.30 4.88 31.64
C VAL A 7 17.55 5.32 32.41
N PRO A 8 18.06 4.51 33.36
CA PRO A 8 19.28 4.82 34.06
C PRO A 8 20.51 4.57 33.17
N ALA A 9 21.23 5.62 32.78
CA ALA A 9 22.40 5.52 31.91
C ALA A 9 23.61 6.27 32.50
N ARG A 10 24.47 5.58 33.26
CA ARG A 10 25.71 6.18 33.82
C ARG A 10 26.87 6.20 32.82
N GLY A 11 27.79 7.15 32.95
CA GLY A 11 29.02 7.21 32.16
C GLY A 11 30.03 6.11 32.54
N GLY A 12 30.18 5.85 33.85
CA GLY A 12 31.12 4.89 34.42
C GLY A 12 30.69 3.42 34.29
N SER A 13 30.67 2.88 33.06
CA SER A 13 30.43 1.44 32.84
C SER A 13 31.71 0.63 33.04
N ALA A 14 31.65 -0.42 33.88
CA ALA A 14 32.83 -1.18 34.31
C ALA A 14 33.36 -2.19 33.27
N GLY A 15 32.47 -2.81 32.47
CA GLY A 15 32.84 -3.77 31.42
C GLY A 15 33.19 -3.11 30.08
N VAL A 16 32.29 -2.24 29.59
CA VAL A 16 32.45 -1.50 28.33
C VAL A 16 32.47 0.01 28.62
N PRO A 17 33.59 0.72 28.40
CA PRO A 17 33.66 2.17 28.61
C PRO A 17 32.59 2.92 27.80
N LEU A 18 31.86 3.84 28.44
CA LEU A 18 30.77 4.59 27.82
C LEU A 18 29.77 3.70 27.05
N LYS A 19 29.49 2.49 27.57
CA LYS A 19 28.57 1.50 26.96
C LYS A 19 27.29 2.12 26.40
N ASN A 20 26.65 3.01 27.14
CA ASN A 20 25.40 3.65 26.74
C ASN A 20 25.49 4.50 25.45
N LEU A 21 26.70 4.91 25.04
CA LEU A 21 26.99 5.59 23.77
C LEU A 21 27.51 4.65 22.67
N ALA A 22 27.74 3.38 22.98
CA ALA A 22 28.18 2.41 22.00
C ALA A 22 27.11 2.21 20.91
N LEU A 23 27.56 2.19 19.65
CA LEU A 23 26.68 2.02 18.50
C LEU A 23 26.35 0.55 18.27
N VAL A 24 25.06 0.25 18.09
CA VAL A 24 24.51 -1.02 17.62
C VAL A 24 23.56 -0.71 16.47
N GLY A 25 23.79 -1.28 15.28
CA GLY A 25 23.04 -0.90 14.07
C GLY A 25 23.23 0.58 13.67
N GLY A 26 24.35 1.21 14.08
CA GLY A 26 24.59 2.64 13.87
C GLY A 26 23.90 3.57 14.87
N VAL A 27 23.16 3.05 15.84
CA VAL A 27 22.41 3.83 16.83
C VAL A 27 22.99 3.63 18.25
N PRO A 28 23.22 4.68 19.05
CA PRO A 28 23.66 4.54 20.45
C PRO A 28 22.67 3.73 21.30
N LEU A 29 23.15 2.90 22.23
CA LEU A 29 22.30 2.09 23.12
C LEU A 29 21.27 2.94 23.91
N VAL A 30 21.64 4.12 24.40
CA VAL A 30 20.69 5.02 25.09
C VAL A 30 19.59 5.51 24.14
N THR A 31 19.92 5.85 22.89
CA THR A 31 18.95 6.23 21.87
C THR A 31 18.02 5.08 21.54
N ARG A 32 18.53 3.85 21.49
CA ARG A 32 17.74 2.63 21.28
C ARG A 32 16.71 2.43 22.38
N ALA A 33 17.11 2.52 23.65
CA ALA A 33 16.21 2.39 24.79
C ALA A 33 15.12 3.49 24.79
N VAL A 34 15.51 4.75 24.56
CA VAL A 34 14.57 5.88 24.49
C VAL A 34 13.55 5.68 23.36
N ARG A 35 14.00 5.32 22.15
CA ARG A 35 13.12 5.06 21.00
C ARG A 35 12.14 3.91 21.26
N ALA A 36 12.58 2.86 21.95
CA ALA A 36 11.69 1.76 22.33
C ALA A 36 10.60 2.21 23.31
N CYS A 37 10.94 3.04 24.29
CA CYS A 37 9.97 3.61 25.24
C CYS A 37 8.97 4.55 24.55
N LEU A 38 9.45 5.46 23.68
CA LEU A 38 8.59 6.42 22.97
C LEU A 38 7.61 5.75 21.99
N ARG A 39 7.95 4.56 21.48
CA ARG A 39 7.08 3.78 20.60
C ARG A 39 6.11 2.86 21.35
N ALA A 40 6.23 2.74 22.67
CA ALA A 40 5.33 1.92 23.47
C ALA A 40 4.01 2.65 23.71
N GLU A 41 2.90 2.04 23.30
CA GLU A 41 1.55 2.63 23.28
C GLU A 41 1.12 3.24 24.63
N LEU A 42 1.57 2.66 25.74
CA LEU A 42 1.14 3.00 27.09
C LEU A 42 2.18 3.78 27.91
N VAL A 43 3.24 4.29 27.30
CA VAL A 43 4.25 5.12 27.97
C VAL A 43 4.01 6.60 27.63
N ASP A 44 3.74 7.41 28.64
CA ASP A 44 3.42 8.83 28.44
C ASP A 44 4.67 9.72 28.38
N GLU A 45 5.71 9.35 29.13
CA GLU A 45 6.92 10.15 29.26
C GLU A 45 8.15 9.28 29.44
N VAL A 46 9.28 9.73 28.87
CA VAL A 46 10.58 9.05 28.97
C VAL A 46 11.61 9.98 29.58
N VAL A 47 12.19 9.54 30.69
CA VAL A 47 13.26 10.24 31.42
C VAL A 47 14.55 9.42 31.35
N VAL A 48 15.65 10.06 30.97
CA VAL A 48 16.99 9.49 31.08
C VAL A 48 17.69 10.11 32.29
N SER A 49 18.05 9.28 33.26
CA SER A 49 18.86 9.70 34.41
C SER A 49 20.33 9.42 34.11
N THR A 50 21.18 10.45 34.10
CA THR A 50 22.60 10.31 33.74
C THR A 50 23.49 11.36 34.42
N ASP A 51 24.74 10.99 34.71
CA ASP A 51 25.82 11.84 35.19
C ASP A 51 26.73 12.37 34.06
N HIS A 52 26.48 11.94 32.82
CA HIS A 52 27.41 12.16 31.72
C HIS A 52 26.81 13.05 30.62
N ALA A 53 27.46 14.19 30.36
CA ALA A 53 26.99 15.20 29.42
C ALA A 53 26.73 14.65 27.99
N GLY A 54 27.58 13.75 27.49
CA GLY A 54 27.38 13.14 26.17
C GLY A 54 26.17 12.19 26.09
N ILE A 55 25.83 11.51 27.20
CA ILE A 55 24.64 10.66 27.29
C ILE A 55 23.40 11.56 27.36
N ALA A 56 23.45 12.62 28.15
CA ALA A 56 22.39 13.62 28.26
C ALA A 56 22.04 14.22 26.89
N GLU A 57 23.04 14.65 26.13
CA GLU A 57 22.82 15.22 24.80
C GLU A 57 22.20 14.21 23.83
N THR A 58 22.75 13.00 23.80
CA THR A 58 22.24 11.90 22.96
C THR A 58 20.79 11.53 23.31
N ALA A 59 20.44 11.57 24.60
CA ALA A 59 19.09 11.30 25.09
C ALA A 59 18.09 12.40 24.69
N ARG A 60 18.46 13.68 24.79
CA ARG A 60 17.61 14.80 24.34
C ARG A 60 17.34 14.73 22.85
N GLN A 61 18.37 14.45 22.05
CA GLN A 61 18.22 14.25 20.60
C GLN A 61 17.30 13.08 20.25
N ALA A 62 17.24 12.06 21.11
CA ALA A 62 16.33 10.93 20.98
C ALA A 62 14.90 11.22 21.45
N GLY A 63 14.64 12.38 22.06
CA GLY A 63 13.30 12.81 22.50
C GLY A 63 12.99 12.58 23.99
N ALA A 64 13.98 12.25 24.82
CA ALA A 64 13.77 12.08 26.26
C ALA A 64 14.05 13.35 27.07
N THR A 65 13.36 13.49 28.19
CA THR A 65 13.73 14.44 29.25
C THR A 65 14.96 13.91 29.99
N VAL A 66 15.88 14.78 30.37
CA VAL A 66 17.09 14.39 31.12
C VAL A 66 17.01 14.87 32.56
N VAL A 67 17.31 13.96 33.49
CA VAL A 67 17.54 14.27 34.89
C VAL A 67 19.02 14.07 35.19
N ASP A 68 19.71 15.15 35.58
CA ASP A 68 21.10 15.10 35.98
C ASP A 68 21.23 14.27 37.26
N ARG A 69 22.02 13.19 37.19
CA ARG A 69 22.21 12.25 38.29
C ARG A 69 23.37 12.69 39.19
N PRO A 70 23.17 12.79 40.52
CA PRO A 70 24.24 13.05 41.47
C PRO A 70 25.35 12.00 41.44
N GLU A 71 26.57 12.39 41.81
CA GLU A 71 27.75 11.52 41.81
C GLU A 71 27.57 10.32 42.74
N GLU A 72 26.89 10.50 43.88
CA GLU A 72 26.63 9.46 44.88
C GLU A 72 25.77 8.31 44.33
N LEU A 73 24.94 8.59 43.31
CA LEU A 73 24.06 7.62 42.64
C LEU A 73 24.65 7.10 41.31
N SER A 74 25.91 7.44 41.02
CA SER A 74 26.56 7.14 39.74
C SER A 74 27.73 6.17 39.87
N GLY A 75 28.13 5.84 41.10
CA GLY A 75 29.18 4.85 41.40
C GLY A 75 28.80 3.40 41.07
N SER A 76 29.78 2.49 41.11
CA SER A 76 29.60 1.05 40.81
C SER A 76 28.68 0.33 41.79
N THR A 77 28.50 0.87 43.00
CA THR A 77 27.65 0.34 44.07
C THR A 77 26.23 0.90 44.06
N ALA A 78 25.93 1.89 43.21
CA ALA A 78 24.58 2.45 43.09
C ALA A 78 23.65 1.46 42.37
N SER A 79 22.45 1.26 42.90
CA SER A 79 21.44 0.41 42.29
C SER A 79 20.68 1.14 41.17
N SER A 80 20.06 0.39 40.26
CA SER A 80 19.17 1.00 39.26
C SER A 80 17.95 1.64 39.92
N GLU A 81 17.46 1.09 41.03
CA GLU A 81 16.32 1.60 41.79
C GLU A 81 16.59 2.97 42.40
N SER A 82 17.81 3.23 42.90
CA SER A 82 18.13 4.55 43.46
C SER A 82 18.12 5.64 42.39
N ALA A 83 18.54 5.33 41.16
CA ALA A 83 18.43 6.24 40.02
C ALA A 83 16.97 6.49 39.60
N VAL A 84 16.11 5.46 39.67
CA VAL A 84 14.67 5.60 39.37
C VAL A 84 13.97 6.44 40.43
N LEU A 85 14.23 6.18 41.71
CA LEU A 85 13.67 6.97 42.82
C LEU A 85 14.10 8.43 42.73
N HIS A 86 15.38 8.71 42.44
CA HIS A 86 15.86 10.06 42.20
C HIS A 86 15.16 10.75 41.02
N ALA A 87 14.92 10.04 39.92
CA ALA A 87 14.17 10.58 38.79
C ALA A 87 12.70 10.88 39.15
N LEU A 88 12.07 10.05 39.98
CA LEU A 88 10.72 10.29 40.48
C LEU A 88 10.66 11.50 41.43
N ASP A 89 11.68 11.71 42.26
CA ASP A 89 11.77 12.87 43.17
C ASP A 89 11.93 14.21 42.42
N ALA A 90 12.36 14.18 41.16
CA ALA A 90 12.45 15.35 40.30
C ALA A 90 11.11 15.75 39.64
N LEU A 91 10.04 14.96 39.84
CA LEU A 91 8.71 15.22 39.27
C LEU A 91 7.79 15.93 40.27
N ASP A 92 6.91 16.80 39.76
CA ASP A 92 5.90 17.50 40.57
C ASP A 92 4.83 16.55 41.16
N ALA A 93 4.60 15.41 40.50
CA ALA A 93 3.63 14.40 40.91
C ALA A 93 4.06 13.01 40.46
N ASP A 94 3.83 12.01 41.31
CA ASP A 94 4.12 10.62 41.00
C ASP A 94 3.25 10.09 39.86
N PRO A 95 3.85 9.39 38.87
CA PRO A 95 3.08 8.57 37.94
C PRO A 95 2.44 7.38 38.69
N GLU A 96 1.41 6.78 38.10
CA GLU A 96 0.79 5.58 38.67
C GLU A 96 1.69 4.35 38.50
N VAL A 97 2.35 4.28 37.34
CA VAL A 97 3.28 3.20 36.98
C VAL A 97 4.61 3.80 36.56
N VAL A 98 5.70 3.18 37.03
CA VAL A 98 7.06 3.49 36.61
C VAL A 98 7.68 2.28 35.94
N VAL A 99 8.35 2.52 34.81
CA VAL A 99 9.04 1.51 34.01
C VAL A 99 10.54 1.77 34.11
N LEU A 100 11.29 0.84 34.68
CA LEU A 100 12.75 0.84 34.64
C LEU A 100 13.20 0.14 33.36
N VAL A 101 13.92 0.83 32.47
CA VAL A 101 14.46 0.25 31.23
C VAL A 101 15.98 0.32 31.24
N GLN A 102 16.66 -0.79 30.95
CA GLN A 102 18.14 -0.84 30.93
C GLN A 102 18.66 -0.78 29.50
N CYS A 103 19.63 0.10 29.25
CA CYS A 103 20.33 0.18 27.96
C CYS A 103 21.18 -1.06 27.63
N THR A 104 21.40 -1.96 28.60
CA THR A 104 22.19 -3.17 28.43
C THR A 104 21.50 -4.22 27.58
N SER A 105 20.18 -4.14 27.40
CA SER A 105 19.45 -4.93 26.42
C SER A 105 19.31 -4.12 25.13
N ALA A 106 20.05 -4.51 24.09
CA ALA A 106 20.04 -3.76 22.83
C ALA A 106 18.65 -3.74 22.18
N PHE A 107 17.90 -4.84 22.24
CA PHE A 107 16.65 -5.02 21.49
C PHE A 107 15.46 -5.09 22.46
N ILE A 108 14.71 -3.99 22.56
CA ILE A 108 13.50 -3.89 23.38
C ILE A 108 12.32 -3.71 22.43
N ASP A 109 11.36 -4.63 22.50
CA ASP A 109 10.12 -4.55 21.73
C ASP A 109 9.10 -3.64 22.44
N PRO A 110 8.64 -2.55 21.81
CA PRO A 110 7.63 -1.65 22.39
C PRO A 110 6.31 -2.35 22.74
N ALA A 111 5.93 -3.41 22.02
CA ALA A 111 4.71 -4.17 22.26
C ALA A 111 4.82 -5.00 23.56
N ASP A 112 5.97 -5.62 23.81
CA ASP A 112 6.23 -6.35 25.06
C ASP A 112 6.24 -5.39 26.26
N LEU A 113 6.85 -4.22 26.11
CA LEU A 113 6.83 -3.17 27.13
C LEU A 113 5.40 -2.74 27.46
N SER A 114 4.59 -2.48 26.43
CA SER A 114 3.18 -2.09 26.58
C SER A 114 2.34 -3.21 27.21
N ALA A 115 2.59 -4.47 26.86
CA ALA A 115 1.91 -5.61 27.47
C ALA A 115 2.22 -5.73 28.97
N ALA A 116 3.46 -5.47 29.38
CA ALA A 116 3.83 -5.45 30.80
C ALA A 116 3.18 -4.28 31.56
N VAL A 117 3.15 -3.08 30.98
CA VAL A 117 2.43 -1.92 31.54
C VAL A 117 0.95 -2.23 31.74
N ARG A 118 0.31 -2.85 30.75
CA ARG A 118 -1.10 -3.21 30.81
C ARG A 118 -1.43 -4.14 31.97
N LYS A 119 -0.56 -5.09 32.31
CA LYS A 119 -0.73 -6.00 33.47
C LYS A 119 -0.79 -5.23 34.79
N VAL A 120 0.10 -4.25 34.98
CA VAL A 120 0.14 -3.44 36.21
C VAL A 120 -1.07 -2.50 36.30
N LEU A 121 -1.40 -1.81 35.20
CA LEU A 121 -2.58 -0.92 35.15
C LEU A 121 -3.90 -1.67 35.34
N ALA A 122 -4.02 -2.89 34.80
CA ALA A 122 -5.20 -3.75 35.00
C ALA A 122 -5.24 -4.40 36.40
N GLY A 123 -4.23 -4.18 37.23
CA GLY A 123 -4.12 -4.73 38.58
C GLY A 123 -3.89 -6.24 38.64
N GLN A 124 -3.34 -6.83 37.57
CA GLN A 124 -2.97 -8.24 37.49
C GLN A 124 -1.61 -8.53 38.15
N ALA A 125 -0.80 -7.50 38.38
CA ALA A 125 0.49 -7.58 39.06
C ALA A 125 0.84 -6.23 39.69
N ASP A 126 1.66 -6.25 40.73
CA ASP A 126 2.29 -5.06 41.33
C ASP A 126 3.61 -4.73 40.64
N SER A 127 4.31 -5.76 40.17
CA SER A 127 5.57 -5.67 39.45
C SER A 127 5.64 -6.71 38.32
N VAL A 128 6.18 -6.32 37.17
CA VAL A 128 6.37 -7.18 36.01
C VAL A 128 7.81 -7.09 35.54
N VAL A 129 8.46 -8.23 35.36
CA VAL A 129 9.83 -8.34 34.84
C VAL A 129 9.85 -8.96 33.45
N SER A 130 10.70 -8.47 32.54
CA SER A 130 10.95 -9.13 31.26
C SER A 130 11.76 -10.42 31.45
N GLY A 131 11.35 -11.50 30.79
CA GLY A 131 11.99 -12.81 30.97
C GLY A 131 11.99 -13.68 29.72
N LEU A 132 13.11 -14.36 29.49
CA LEU A 132 13.28 -15.36 28.43
C LEU A 132 12.72 -16.71 28.86
N PRO A 133 11.73 -17.28 28.14
CA PRO A 133 11.33 -18.67 28.35
C PRO A 133 12.52 -19.62 28.11
N THR A 134 12.88 -20.40 29.13
CA THR A 134 14.00 -21.34 29.12
C THR A 134 13.59 -22.71 29.61
N HIS A 135 14.23 -23.73 29.05
CA HIS A 135 14.16 -25.13 29.49
C HIS A 135 15.54 -25.66 29.88
N GLU A 136 16.51 -24.75 30.05
CA GLU A 136 17.88 -25.09 30.41
C GLU A 136 17.92 -25.81 31.76
N PHE A 137 18.90 -26.69 31.90
CA PHE A 137 19.18 -27.38 33.15
C PHE A 137 20.29 -26.59 33.86
N LEU A 138 19.95 -25.96 34.98
CA LEU A 138 20.90 -25.22 35.78
C LEU A 138 21.57 -26.17 36.77
N TRP A 139 22.89 -26.09 36.89
CA TRP A 139 23.71 -26.94 37.75
C TRP A 139 24.53 -26.09 38.71
N THR A 140 24.66 -26.54 39.95
CA THR A 140 25.65 -26.01 40.88
C THR A 140 27.05 -26.50 40.49
N ALA A 141 28.10 -25.78 40.91
CA ALA A 141 29.48 -26.24 40.71
C ALA A 141 29.77 -27.59 41.40
N SER A 142 28.99 -27.95 42.43
CA SER A 142 29.06 -29.24 43.11
C SER A 142 28.32 -30.38 42.39
N GLY A 143 27.70 -30.11 41.22
CA GLY A 143 26.99 -31.11 40.41
C GLY A 143 25.55 -31.39 40.85
N GLY A 144 24.94 -30.51 41.65
CA GLY A 144 23.51 -30.58 41.97
C GLY A 144 22.66 -29.86 40.92
N GLY A 145 21.53 -30.44 40.54
CA GLY A 145 20.54 -29.74 39.71
C GLY A 145 19.83 -28.65 40.52
N VAL A 146 19.76 -27.43 39.99
CA VAL A 146 19.09 -26.29 40.64
C VAL A 146 17.59 -26.32 40.38
N ASN A 147 17.20 -26.57 39.13
CA ASN A 147 15.82 -26.52 38.66
C ASN A 147 15.29 -27.87 38.14
N HIS A 148 16.00 -28.95 38.48
CA HIS A 148 15.70 -30.31 38.08
C HIS A 148 16.36 -31.29 39.06
N ASP A 149 15.83 -32.51 39.11
CA ASP A 149 16.49 -33.62 39.78
C ASP A 149 17.67 -34.11 38.90
N PRO A 150 18.92 -34.06 39.36
CA PRO A 150 20.06 -34.52 38.56
C PRO A 150 20.02 -36.03 38.23
N ALA A 151 19.21 -36.83 38.92
CA ALA A 151 18.99 -38.24 38.61
C ALA A 151 18.02 -38.49 37.44
N ILE A 152 17.23 -37.48 37.04
CA ILE A 152 16.18 -37.62 36.03
C ILE A 152 16.30 -36.48 35.03
N ARG A 153 16.46 -36.80 33.74
CA ARG A 153 16.46 -35.80 32.67
C ARG A 153 15.11 -35.77 31.94
N PRO A 154 14.13 -34.97 32.41
CA PRO A 154 12.82 -34.85 31.75
C PRO A 154 12.95 -34.30 30.33
N ARG A 155 12.09 -34.75 29.42
CA ARG A 155 12.04 -34.23 28.05
C ARG A 155 11.47 -32.82 28.06
N ARG A 156 11.90 -31.98 27.11
CA ARG A 156 11.44 -30.58 27.00
C ARG A 156 9.92 -30.45 26.96
N GLN A 157 9.25 -31.31 26.19
CA GLN A 157 7.79 -31.29 25.99
C GLN A 157 6.97 -31.65 27.24
N ASP A 158 7.61 -32.21 28.28
CA ASP A 158 6.96 -32.62 29.52
C ASP A 158 7.18 -31.58 30.64
N ARG A 159 7.72 -30.39 30.32
CA ARG A 159 8.05 -29.34 31.28
C ARG A 159 7.39 -28.03 30.90
N GLU A 160 6.82 -27.35 31.88
CA GLU A 160 6.49 -25.94 31.74
C GLU A 160 7.79 -25.11 31.63
N PRO A 161 7.80 -24.05 30.79
CA PRO A 161 8.94 -23.17 30.68
C PRO A 161 9.20 -22.45 32.00
N GLN A 162 10.48 -22.34 32.36
CA GLN A 162 10.93 -21.40 33.37
C GLN A 162 11.38 -20.11 32.71
N PHE A 163 11.64 -19.06 33.47
CA PHE A 163 12.00 -17.76 32.91
C PHE A 163 13.34 -17.29 33.45
N ARG A 164 14.24 -16.91 32.54
CA ARG A 164 15.49 -16.24 32.86
C ARG A 164 15.29 -14.74 32.70
N GLU A 165 15.53 -13.98 33.74
CA GLU A 165 15.58 -12.51 33.67
C GLU A 165 16.60 -12.07 32.62
N ASN A 166 16.27 -11.04 31.83
CA ASN A 166 17.10 -10.59 30.71
C ASN A 166 17.51 -9.11 30.79
N GLY A 167 17.26 -8.46 31.92
CA GLY A 167 17.68 -7.07 32.15
C GLY A 167 16.91 -6.00 31.38
N ALA A 168 15.99 -6.34 30.47
CA ALA A 168 15.47 -5.36 29.51
C ALA A 168 14.58 -4.30 30.15
N PHE A 169 13.54 -4.71 30.89
CA PHE A 169 12.63 -3.78 31.55
C PHE A 169 11.92 -4.37 32.77
N TYR A 170 11.48 -3.48 33.67
CA TYR A 170 10.70 -3.77 34.86
C TYR A 170 9.59 -2.75 34.99
N VAL A 171 8.34 -3.19 35.09
CA VAL A 171 7.18 -2.32 35.21
C VAL A 171 6.59 -2.46 36.61
N MET A 172 6.41 -1.34 37.31
CA MET A 172 6.09 -1.36 38.74
C MET A 172 5.01 -0.33 39.07
N ARG A 173 4.15 -0.63 40.04
CA ARG A 173 3.36 0.41 40.71
C ARG A 173 4.32 1.37 41.42
N THR A 174 4.20 2.66 41.13
CA THR A 174 5.11 3.68 41.69
C THR A 174 5.02 3.73 43.22
N SER A 175 3.80 3.63 43.77
CA SER A 175 3.59 3.60 45.23
C SER A 175 4.31 2.44 45.91
N GLY A 176 4.30 1.26 45.29
CA GLY A 176 4.98 0.08 45.81
C GLY A 176 6.50 0.21 45.75
N LEU A 177 7.05 0.77 44.66
CA LEU A 177 8.48 1.05 44.56
C LEU A 177 8.93 2.05 45.64
N ARG A 178 8.15 3.12 45.89
CA ARG A 178 8.46 4.09 46.95
C ARG A 178 8.41 3.48 48.34
N GLU A 179 7.43 2.63 48.63
CA GLU A 179 7.30 1.98 49.94
C GLU A 179 8.42 0.97 50.20
N ARG A 180 8.77 0.17 49.19
CA ARG A 180 9.66 -1.00 49.36
C ARG A 180 11.12 -0.71 49.03
N GLY A 181 11.38 0.24 48.15
CA GLY A 181 12.74 0.60 47.71
C GLY A 181 13.43 -0.43 46.81
N HIS A 182 12.73 -1.48 46.36
CA HIS A 182 13.24 -2.48 45.41
C HIS A 182 12.16 -2.85 44.39
N ARG A 183 12.56 -3.43 43.25
CA ARG A 183 11.66 -3.69 42.11
C ARG A 183 10.77 -4.92 42.20
N PHE A 184 11.00 -5.81 43.16
CA PHE A 184 10.24 -7.06 43.31
C PHE A 184 9.37 -7.04 44.56
N PHE A 185 8.09 -6.71 44.44
CA PHE A 185 7.14 -6.65 45.55
C PHE A 185 5.74 -7.01 45.10
N GLY A 186 4.86 -7.30 46.07
CA GLY A 186 3.48 -7.68 45.81
C GLY A 186 3.38 -8.92 44.91
N GLU A 187 2.44 -8.91 43.99
CA GLU A 187 2.33 -9.92 42.94
C GLU A 187 3.32 -9.63 41.81
N VAL A 188 4.33 -10.49 41.64
CA VAL A 188 5.35 -10.38 40.60
C VAL A 188 4.99 -11.29 39.43
N ALA A 189 4.82 -10.71 38.24
CA ALA A 189 4.58 -11.43 37.00
C ALA A 189 5.76 -11.34 36.03
N VAL A 190 5.80 -12.24 35.05
CA VAL A 190 6.81 -12.22 33.97
C VAL A 190 6.15 -11.81 32.65
N GLN A 191 6.80 -10.93 31.90
CA GLN A 191 6.51 -10.70 30.48
C GLN A 191 7.49 -11.52 29.63
N PRO A 192 7.01 -12.57 28.94
CA PRO A 192 7.86 -13.37 28.07
C PRO A 192 8.40 -12.50 26.93
N VAL A 193 9.70 -12.58 26.67
CA VAL A 193 10.34 -11.94 25.51
C VAL A 193 11.01 -12.97 24.58
N PRO A 194 11.12 -12.69 23.27
CA PRO A 194 11.79 -13.58 22.33
C PRO A 194 13.29 -13.78 22.65
N PRO A 195 13.88 -14.96 22.35
CA PRO A 195 15.31 -15.22 22.59
C PRO A 195 16.25 -14.20 21.94
N GLN A 196 15.93 -13.74 20.73
CA GLN A 196 16.74 -12.73 20.04
C GLN A 196 16.78 -11.36 20.74
N HIS A 197 15.84 -11.08 21.66
CA HIS A 197 15.79 -9.83 22.43
C HIS A 197 16.39 -9.96 23.82
N ALA A 198 16.84 -11.15 24.21
CA ALA A 198 17.24 -11.48 25.58
C ALA A 198 18.76 -11.45 25.83
N ILE A 199 19.52 -10.76 24.98
CA ILE A 199 20.97 -10.60 25.12
C ILE A 199 21.24 -9.34 25.95
N GLU A 200 21.85 -9.53 27.11
CA GLU A 200 22.34 -8.46 27.97
C GLU A 200 23.82 -8.21 27.64
N ILE A 201 24.20 -6.94 27.51
CA ILE A 201 25.57 -6.54 27.19
C ILE A 201 26.31 -6.25 28.49
N ASP A 202 27.17 -7.16 28.92
CA ASP A 202 28.03 -6.97 30.09
C ASP A 202 29.47 -6.71 29.70
N ASP A 203 29.95 -7.40 28.65
CA ASP A 203 31.33 -7.34 28.16
C ASP A 203 31.43 -6.94 26.67
N PRO A 204 32.66 -6.73 26.14
CA PRO A 204 32.86 -6.38 24.74
C PRO A 204 32.37 -7.46 23.75
N GLU A 205 32.46 -8.73 24.11
CA GLU A 205 32.02 -9.86 23.27
C GLU A 205 30.50 -9.85 23.08
N ASP A 206 29.73 -9.56 24.13
CA ASP A 206 28.28 -9.35 24.02
C ASP A 206 27.94 -8.20 23.07
N LEU A 207 28.71 -7.11 23.13
CA LEU A 207 28.53 -5.94 22.28
C LEU A 207 28.77 -6.29 20.80
N GLU A 208 29.76 -7.12 20.50
CA GLU A 208 30.01 -7.62 19.14
C GLU A 208 28.85 -8.51 18.65
N LEU A 209 28.32 -9.38 19.52
CA LEU A 209 27.19 -10.24 19.19
C LEU A 209 25.93 -9.44 18.85
N VAL A 210 25.56 -8.45 19.67
CA VAL A 210 24.39 -7.61 19.37
C VAL A 210 24.60 -6.77 18.10
N ARG A 211 25.83 -6.32 17.82
CA ARG A 211 26.14 -5.62 16.56
C ARG A 211 25.95 -6.51 15.34
N ALA A 212 26.34 -7.77 15.43
CA ALA A 212 26.13 -8.75 14.37
C ALA A 212 24.64 -9.07 14.15
N LEU A 213 23.82 -9.02 15.21
CA LEU A 213 22.39 -9.28 15.14
C LEU A 213 21.56 -8.07 14.69
N ALA A 214 22.03 -6.85 14.93
CA ALA A 214 21.30 -5.63 14.63
C ALA A 214 20.74 -5.55 13.19
N PRO A 215 21.48 -5.92 12.11
CA PRO A 215 20.93 -5.90 10.76
C PRO A 215 19.74 -6.84 10.52
N PHE A 216 19.54 -7.83 11.38
CA PHE A 216 18.46 -8.81 11.29
C PHE A 216 17.29 -8.50 12.22
N LEU A 217 17.52 -7.75 13.29
CA LEU A 217 16.56 -7.46 14.35
C LEU A 217 16.06 -6.02 14.34
N ASP A 218 16.86 -5.09 13.83
CA ASP A 218 16.46 -3.70 13.73
C ASP A 218 15.49 -3.55 12.56
N GLU A 219 14.33 -2.97 12.84
CA GLU A 219 13.52 -2.41 11.77
C GLU A 219 14.31 -1.25 11.14
N PRO A 220 14.63 -1.31 9.84
CA PRO A 220 15.42 -0.27 9.21
C PRO A 220 14.68 1.06 9.28
N GLU A 221 15.36 2.11 9.75
CA GLU A 221 14.75 3.43 9.91
C GLU A 221 14.13 3.89 8.58
N PRO A 222 12.82 4.19 8.55
CA PRO A 222 12.18 4.67 7.34
C PRO A 222 12.79 6.00 6.87
N ILE A 223 12.96 6.16 5.55
CA ILE A 223 13.52 7.36 4.92
C ILE A 223 12.39 8.17 4.26
N ASP A 224 11.88 9.18 4.95
CA ASP A 224 10.75 9.99 4.46
C ASP A 224 11.23 11.14 3.53
N VAL A 225 11.31 10.84 2.23
CA VAL A 225 11.85 11.74 1.17
C VAL A 225 11.04 11.73 -0.11
N ASP A 226 10.68 12.90 -0.62
CA ASP A 226 9.84 13.09 -1.82
C ASP A 226 10.62 12.91 -3.12
N ALA A 227 11.96 12.91 -3.04
CA ALA A 227 12.83 12.56 -4.13
C ALA A 227 14.03 11.73 -3.70
N VAL A 228 14.47 10.85 -4.60
CA VAL A 228 15.69 10.05 -4.49
C VAL A 228 16.58 10.34 -5.68
N ILE A 229 17.79 10.79 -5.39
CA ILE A 229 18.83 11.07 -6.36
C ILE A 229 19.96 10.09 -6.09
N THR A 230 20.45 9.45 -7.14
CA THR A 230 21.56 8.49 -7.01
C THR A 230 22.68 8.88 -7.95
N ASP A 231 23.92 8.80 -7.46
CA ASP A 231 25.04 8.54 -8.37
C ASP A 231 24.85 7.20 -9.09
N PHE A 232 25.57 6.97 -10.18
CA PHE A 232 25.52 5.71 -10.90
C PHE A 232 26.61 4.72 -10.44
N ASP A 233 27.86 5.18 -10.38
CA ASP A 233 29.02 4.33 -10.16
C ASP A 233 29.19 4.06 -8.66
N GLY A 234 29.46 2.80 -8.29
CA GLY A 234 29.48 2.38 -6.88
C GLY A 234 28.14 2.50 -6.12
N VAL A 235 27.05 2.86 -6.81
CA VAL A 235 25.67 2.86 -6.30
C VAL A 235 24.81 1.85 -7.07
N HIS A 236 24.61 2.07 -8.39
CA HIS A 236 23.92 1.10 -9.27
C HIS A 236 24.86 -0.01 -9.76
N THR A 237 26.17 0.21 -9.67
CA THR A 237 27.25 -0.73 -10.02
C THR A 237 28.09 -1.04 -8.78
N ASP A 238 28.92 -2.09 -8.85
CA ASP A 238 29.90 -2.46 -7.82
C ASP A 238 31.23 -1.70 -7.97
N ASP A 239 31.18 -0.52 -8.61
CA ASP A 239 32.33 0.35 -8.89
C ASP A 239 33.40 -0.29 -9.78
N ARG A 240 33.00 -1.28 -10.61
CA ARG A 240 33.87 -1.98 -11.56
C ARG A 240 33.27 -1.96 -12.96
N ALA A 241 34.15 -1.85 -13.95
CA ALA A 241 33.81 -1.95 -15.37
C ALA A 241 34.70 -2.97 -16.08
N TYR A 242 34.11 -3.70 -17.02
CA TYR A 242 34.85 -4.46 -18.03
C TYR A 242 35.14 -3.53 -19.19
N VAL A 243 36.42 -3.41 -19.56
CA VAL A 243 36.86 -2.60 -20.70
C VAL A 243 37.45 -3.52 -21.75
N ASP A 244 36.90 -3.51 -22.96
CA ASP A 244 37.43 -4.30 -24.07
C ASP A 244 38.66 -3.61 -24.72
N SER A 245 39.33 -4.29 -25.65
CA SER A 245 40.51 -3.76 -26.34
C SER A 245 40.23 -2.54 -27.22
N GLU A 246 38.95 -2.24 -27.49
CA GLU A 246 38.51 -1.08 -28.25
C GLU A 246 38.07 0.08 -27.33
N GLY A 247 38.20 -0.10 -26.00
CA GLY A 247 37.81 0.89 -25.00
C GLY A 247 36.30 0.93 -24.73
N ARG A 248 35.53 -0.09 -25.14
CA ARG A 248 34.10 -0.17 -24.79
C ARG A 248 33.94 -0.71 -23.38
N GLU A 249 33.06 -0.07 -22.64
CA GLU A 249 32.80 -0.42 -21.25
C GLU A 249 31.50 -1.21 -21.09
N MET A 250 31.52 -2.17 -20.17
CA MET A 250 30.35 -2.89 -19.68
C MET A 250 30.38 -2.92 -18.16
N VAL A 251 29.25 -2.66 -17.51
CA VAL A 251 29.10 -2.75 -16.06
C VAL A 251 28.04 -3.77 -15.66
N LEU A 252 28.18 -4.33 -14.46
CA LEU A 252 27.16 -5.17 -13.84
C LEU A 252 26.19 -4.29 -13.04
N VAL A 253 24.89 -4.57 -13.16
CA VAL A 253 23.84 -3.88 -12.38
C VAL A 253 22.86 -4.88 -11.79
N SER A 254 22.34 -4.59 -10.60
CA SER A 254 21.35 -5.42 -9.93
C SER A 254 19.98 -5.35 -10.60
N ARG A 255 19.31 -6.50 -10.76
CA ARG A 255 17.89 -6.54 -11.18
C ARG A 255 16.97 -6.16 -10.02
N SER A 256 17.33 -6.53 -8.79
CA SER A 256 16.57 -6.18 -7.58
C SER A 256 16.48 -4.67 -7.39
N ASP A 257 17.55 -3.94 -7.71
CA ASP A 257 17.56 -2.47 -7.70
C ASP A 257 16.56 -1.89 -8.68
N GLY A 258 16.42 -2.50 -9.86
CA GLY A 258 15.42 -2.08 -10.84
C GLY A 258 13.98 -2.29 -10.36
N MET A 259 13.73 -3.36 -9.59
CA MET A 259 12.43 -3.55 -8.92
C MET A 259 12.19 -2.50 -7.83
N GLY A 260 13.23 -2.19 -7.03
CA GLY A 260 13.16 -1.14 -6.01
C GLY A 260 12.79 0.22 -6.62
N VAL A 261 13.52 0.64 -7.66
CA VAL A 261 13.23 1.90 -8.39
C VAL A 261 11.80 1.91 -8.95
N SER A 262 11.31 0.76 -9.45
CA SER A 262 9.94 0.67 -9.95
C SER A 262 8.89 0.81 -8.84
N LEU A 263 9.14 0.24 -7.65
CA LEU A 263 8.28 0.42 -6.46
C LEU A 263 8.28 1.87 -6.01
N LEU A 264 9.47 2.48 -5.93
CA LEU A 264 9.67 3.85 -5.52
C LEU A 264 8.91 4.84 -6.43
N LYS A 265 9.02 4.67 -7.74
CA LYS A 265 8.25 5.48 -8.70
C LYS A 265 6.74 5.34 -8.55
N ARG A 266 6.25 4.13 -8.26
CA ARG A 266 4.81 3.90 -8.00
C ARG A 266 4.33 4.58 -6.72
N SER A 267 5.23 4.86 -5.78
CA SER A 267 4.91 5.60 -4.55
C SER A 267 4.89 7.13 -4.72
N GLY A 268 5.05 7.64 -5.94
CA GLY A 268 5.03 9.08 -6.23
C GLY A 268 6.35 9.81 -5.96
N VAL A 269 7.38 9.09 -5.48
CA VAL A 269 8.71 9.66 -5.23
C VAL A 269 9.42 9.92 -6.56
N LYS A 270 9.93 11.16 -6.73
CA LYS A 270 10.72 11.53 -7.91
C LYS A 270 12.08 10.84 -7.86
N VAL A 271 12.57 10.35 -8.99
CA VAL A 271 13.86 9.66 -9.06
C VAL A 271 14.72 10.32 -10.13
N LEU A 272 16.01 10.53 -9.83
CA LEU A 272 16.99 11.08 -10.77
C LEU A 272 18.33 10.34 -10.64
N VAL A 273 18.95 10.02 -11.77
CA VAL A 273 20.35 9.56 -11.81
C VAL A 273 21.26 10.72 -12.23
N MET A 274 22.29 10.98 -11.44
CA MET A 274 23.37 11.92 -11.79
C MET A 274 24.66 11.16 -12.02
N SER A 275 25.43 11.54 -13.03
CA SER A 275 26.79 11.01 -13.24
C SER A 275 27.71 12.12 -13.72
N THR A 276 28.95 12.12 -13.22
CA THR A 276 30.00 13.04 -13.68
C THR A 276 30.46 12.72 -15.09
N GLU A 277 30.43 11.45 -15.49
CA GLU A 277 30.90 11.01 -16.79
C GLU A 277 29.76 10.93 -17.82
N ARG A 278 30.12 10.90 -19.11
CA ARG A 278 29.18 10.59 -20.19
C ARG A 278 29.43 9.16 -20.65
N ASN A 279 28.59 8.24 -20.19
CA ASN A 279 28.71 6.84 -20.51
C ASN A 279 27.38 6.27 -21.08
N PRO A 280 27.40 5.67 -22.28
CA PRO A 280 26.20 5.08 -22.89
C PRO A 280 25.49 4.05 -22.00
N VAL A 281 26.22 3.33 -21.14
CA VAL A 281 25.63 2.30 -20.27
C VAL A 281 24.71 2.93 -19.21
N VAL A 282 25.09 4.08 -18.65
CA VAL A 282 24.27 4.85 -17.69
C VAL A 282 22.95 5.24 -18.35
N ALA A 283 23.00 5.80 -19.56
CA ALA A 283 21.81 6.18 -20.32
C ALA A 283 20.91 4.99 -20.65
N ALA A 284 21.50 3.86 -21.06
CA ALA A 284 20.76 2.64 -21.36
C ALA A 284 20.05 2.09 -20.10
N ARG A 285 20.73 2.12 -18.96
CA ARG A 285 20.15 1.70 -17.68
C ARG A 285 19.03 2.62 -17.22
N ALA A 286 19.24 3.94 -17.24
CA ALA A 286 18.23 4.93 -16.88
C ALA A 286 16.97 4.80 -17.75
N ARG A 287 17.14 4.61 -19.07
CA ARG A 287 16.04 4.36 -20.00
C ARG A 287 15.27 3.09 -19.66
N LYS A 288 15.97 2.00 -19.32
CA LYS A 288 15.34 0.75 -18.89
C LYS A 288 14.54 0.90 -17.59
N LEU A 289 14.99 1.75 -16.68
CA LEU A 289 14.29 2.05 -15.42
C LEU A 289 13.17 3.10 -15.60
N GLY A 290 13.15 3.78 -16.75
CA GLY A 290 12.28 4.93 -17.00
C GLY A 290 12.59 6.10 -16.06
N VAL A 291 13.85 6.31 -15.70
CA VAL A 291 14.30 7.37 -14.78
C VAL A 291 15.08 8.42 -15.59
N PRO A 292 14.88 9.72 -15.33
CA PRO A 292 15.71 10.76 -15.94
C PRO A 292 17.18 10.61 -15.52
N VAL A 293 18.09 10.99 -16.42
CA VAL A 293 19.53 10.93 -16.16
C VAL A 293 20.20 12.21 -16.65
N LEU A 294 21.06 12.77 -15.80
CA LEU A 294 21.93 13.90 -16.11
C LEU A 294 23.39 13.43 -16.06
N GLN A 295 24.13 13.63 -17.17
CA GLN A 295 25.48 13.11 -17.36
C GLN A 295 26.46 14.21 -17.80
N GLY A 296 27.75 13.99 -17.57
CA GLY A 296 28.79 14.96 -17.92
C GLY A 296 28.75 16.20 -17.03
N LEU A 297 28.38 16.01 -15.75
CA LEU A 297 28.20 17.10 -14.80
C LEU A 297 29.54 17.47 -14.18
N ALA A 298 30.06 18.67 -14.49
CA ALA A 298 31.26 19.20 -13.86
C ALA A 298 30.99 19.66 -12.41
N ASP A 299 29.77 20.11 -12.13
CA ASP A 299 29.32 20.55 -10.80
C ASP A 299 27.94 19.97 -10.49
N LYS A 300 27.92 18.78 -9.88
CA LYS A 300 26.69 18.11 -9.46
C LYS A 300 25.89 18.95 -8.44
N ARG A 301 26.56 19.78 -7.62
CA ARG A 301 25.90 20.56 -6.56
C ARG A 301 25.01 21.65 -7.15
N THR A 302 25.52 22.40 -8.13
CA THR A 302 24.72 23.42 -8.82
C THR A 302 23.56 22.79 -9.58
N VAL A 303 23.82 21.69 -10.31
CA VAL A 303 22.79 20.97 -11.06
C VAL A 303 21.69 20.40 -10.16
N LEU A 304 22.06 19.93 -8.97
CA LEU A 304 21.10 19.49 -7.96
C LEU A 304 20.17 20.64 -7.56
N ARG A 305 20.72 21.81 -7.22
CA ARG A 305 19.92 22.97 -6.82
C ARG A 305 18.94 23.40 -7.91
N ASP A 306 19.42 23.52 -9.14
CA ASP A 306 18.58 23.88 -10.28
C ASP A 306 17.43 22.87 -10.46
N TRP A 307 17.72 21.57 -10.31
CA TRP A 307 16.70 20.53 -10.42
C TRP A 307 15.69 20.59 -9.27
N LEU A 308 16.12 20.81 -8.03
CA LEU A 308 15.22 20.97 -6.88
C LEU A 308 14.30 22.18 -7.05
N ASP A 309 14.83 23.31 -7.54
CA ASP A 309 14.07 24.52 -7.82
C ASP A 309 13.02 24.31 -8.92
N ILE A 310 13.40 23.64 -10.02
CA ILE A 310 12.49 23.32 -11.13
C ILE A 310 11.36 22.39 -10.67
N GLU A 311 11.69 21.40 -9.84
CA GLU A 311 10.73 20.38 -9.40
C GLU A 311 9.92 20.79 -8.18
N GLY A 312 10.22 21.95 -7.57
CA GLY A 312 9.56 22.48 -6.38
C GLY A 312 9.76 21.61 -5.13
N LEU A 313 10.95 21.04 -4.95
CA LEU A 313 11.24 20.08 -3.88
C LEU A 313 11.92 20.74 -2.67
N ASP A 314 11.47 20.40 -1.46
CA ASP A 314 12.16 20.76 -0.22
C ASP A 314 13.44 19.92 -0.05
N PRO A 315 14.64 20.53 -0.02
CA PRO A 315 15.89 19.79 0.15
C PRO A 315 15.92 18.92 1.41
N ALA A 316 15.20 19.28 2.48
CA ALA A 316 15.11 18.47 3.70
C ALA A 316 14.40 17.12 3.48
N LYS A 317 13.57 17.03 2.44
CA LYS A 317 12.82 15.83 2.01
C LYS A 317 13.47 15.17 0.79
N VAL A 318 14.76 15.36 0.56
CA VAL A 318 15.48 14.73 -0.57
C VAL A 318 16.53 13.77 -0.05
N ALA A 319 16.64 12.60 -0.68
CA ALA A 319 17.75 11.69 -0.51
C ALA A 319 18.74 11.80 -1.66
N TYR A 320 20.03 11.87 -1.34
CA TYR A 320 21.12 11.74 -2.31
C TYR A 320 22.00 10.57 -1.90
N VAL A 321 22.19 9.60 -2.79
CA VAL A 321 23.07 8.44 -2.57
C VAL A 321 24.33 8.57 -3.39
N GLY A 322 25.47 8.56 -2.72
CA GLY A 322 26.80 8.64 -3.34
C GLY A 322 27.79 7.65 -2.75
N ASN A 323 28.87 7.42 -3.47
CA ASN A 323 29.96 6.53 -3.05
C ASN A 323 31.32 7.25 -2.96
N ASP A 324 31.55 8.36 -3.68
CA ASP A 324 32.87 8.98 -3.78
C ASP A 324 32.86 10.51 -3.55
N VAL A 325 34.04 11.13 -3.47
CA VAL A 325 34.26 12.50 -3.01
C VAL A 325 33.57 13.57 -3.86
N ASN A 326 33.25 13.25 -5.13
CA ASN A 326 32.45 14.09 -6.03
C ASN A 326 30.99 14.24 -5.56
N ASP A 327 30.51 13.36 -4.69
CA ASP A 327 29.14 13.40 -4.13
C ASP A 327 29.03 14.25 -2.86
N LEU A 328 30.13 14.63 -2.22
CA LEU A 328 30.13 15.42 -0.98
C LEU A 328 29.39 16.76 -1.12
N GLY A 329 29.50 17.40 -2.30
CA GLY A 329 28.82 18.66 -2.60
C GLY A 329 27.29 18.49 -2.59
N PRO A 330 26.72 17.64 -3.46
CA PRO A 330 25.30 17.30 -3.44
C PRO A 330 24.77 16.79 -2.09
N MET A 331 25.53 15.93 -1.39
CA MET A 331 25.15 15.40 -0.09
C MET A 331 24.98 16.49 0.96
N ALA A 332 25.77 17.56 0.91
CA ALA A 332 25.67 18.67 1.84
C ALA A 332 24.41 19.55 1.64
N GLU A 333 23.67 19.38 0.54
CA GLU A 333 22.47 20.16 0.22
C GLU A 333 21.16 19.48 0.63
N VAL A 334 21.17 18.18 0.92
CA VAL A 334 19.96 17.38 1.12
C VAL A 334 19.77 16.97 2.59
N GLY A 335 18.53 16.74 3.02
CA GLY A 335 18.20 16.29 4.37
C GLY A 335 18.54 14.82 4.65
N TRP A 336 18.75 14.04 3.59
CA TRP A 336 19.12 12.63 3.66
C TRP A 336 20.34 12.33 2.78
N PRO A 337 21.56 12.71 3.23
CA PRO A 337 22.78 12.26 2.60
C PRO A 337 23.00 10.78 2.95
N ILE A 338 23.16 9.93 1.94
CA ILE A 338 23.23 8.47 2.08
C ILE A 338 24.48 7.96 1.38
N ALA A 339 25.15 6.98 1.98
CA ALA A 339 26.32 6.33 1.42
C ALA A 339 26.15 4.81 1.31
N THR A 340 26.78 4.21 0.30
CA THR A 340 27.01 2.76 0.27
C THR A 340 28.07 2.36 1.30
N PRO A 341 28.09 1.10 1.78
CA PRO A 341 29.02 0.67 2.83
C PRO A 341 30.49 0.75 2.39
N ASP A 342 30.75 0.57 1.10
CA ASP A 342 32.04 0.63 0.43
C ASP A 342 32.47 2.05 0.00
N ALA A 343 31.63 3.06 0.24
CA ALA A 343 31.91 4.45 -0.10
C ALA A 343 33.20 4.98 0.56
N HIS A 344 33.81 5.99 -0.07
CA HIS A 344 34.99 6.68 0.42
C HIS A 344 34.79 7.14 1.88
N PRO A 345 35.79 7.03 2.79
CA PRO A 345 35.61 7.31 4.22
C PRO A 345 34.99 8.69 4.53
N ARG A 346 35.34 9.72 3.75
CA ARG A 346 34.76 11.07 3.88
C ARG A 346 33.27 11.13 3.53
N VAL A 347 32.83 10.32 2.56
CA VAL A 347 31.42 10.23 2.12
C VAL A 347 30.60 9.55 3.20
N ARG A 348 31.10 8.42 3.75
CA ARG A 348 30.46 7.76 4.88
C ARG A 348 30.37 8.65 6.12
N ALA A 349 31.42 9.43 6.39
CA ALA A 349 31.43 10.37 7.51
C ALA A 349 30.43 11.54 7.32
N ALA A 350 30.11 11.92 6.08
CA ALA A 350 29.13 12.95 5.76
C ALA A 350 27.70 12.39 5.65
N ALA A 351 27.53 11.08 5.52
CA ALA A 351 26.23 10.45 5.37
C ALA A 351 25.47 10.41 6.71
N ARG A 352 24.18 10.72 6.64
CA ARG A 352 23.21 10.49 7.71
C ARG A 352 22.90 9.00 7.84
N VAL A 353 22.86 8.29 6.71
CA VAL A 353 22.60 6.86 6.65
C VAL A 353 23.66 6.18 5.80
N VAL A 354 24.27 5.13 6.34
CA VAL A 354 25.09 4.20 5.55
C VAL A 354 24.25 2.95 5.31
N LEU A 355 24.05 2.59 4.05
CA LEU A 355 23.32 1.38 3.67
C LEU A 355 24.10 0.13 4.05
N THR A 356 23.40 -1.00 4.20
CA THR A 356 24.05 -2.28 4.54
C THR A 356 24.49 -3.06 3.31
N ARG A 357 23.84 -2.85 2.16
CA ARG A 357 24.17 -3.51 0.91
C ARG A 357 25.12 -2.67 0.05
N PRO A 358 26.15 -3.27 -0.56
CA PRO A 358 27.07 -2.57 -1.45
C PRO A 358 26.43 -2.22 -2.79
N GLY A 359 27.05 -1.25 -3.48
CA GLY A 359 26.69 -0.84 -4.83
C GLY A 359 26.58 -2.03 -5.80
N GLY A 360 25.63 -1.96 -6.73
CA GLY A 360 25.40 -3.02 -7.73
C GLY A 360 24.88 -4.35 -7.16
N SER A 361 24.72 -4.46 -5.83
CA SER A 361 24.35 -5.67 -5.11
C SER A 361 23.15 -5.47 -4.18
N GLY A 362 22.28 -4.50 -4.49
CA GLY A 362 21.06 -4.27 -3.72
C GLY A 362 21.03 -2.98 -2.90
N ALA A 363 22.04 -2.11 -2.99
CA ALA A 363 22.06 -0.83 -2.28
C ALA A 363 20.82 0.02 -2.62
N VAL A 364 20.56 0.21 -3.92
CA VAL A 364 19.40 1.00 -4.38
C VAL A 364 18.09 0.31 -3.99
N ARG A 365 18.05 -1.03 -3.98
CA ARG A 365 16.88 -1.77 -3.49
C ARG A 365 16.61 -1.50 -2.01
N GLU A 366 17.62 -1.60 -1.16
CA GLU A 366 17.50 -1.32 0.28
C GLU A 366 16.99 0.10 0.53
N LEU A 367 17.59 1.08 -0.15
CA LEU A 367 17.13 2.47 -0.12
C LEU A 367 15.65 2.58 -0.48
N CYS A 368 15.25 2.01 -1.63
CA CYS A 368 13.88 2.09 -2.11
C CYS A 368 12.90 1.46 -1.12
N ASP A 369 13.23 0.29 -0.56
CA ASP A 369 12.39 -0.39 0.43
C ASP A 369 12.22 0.48 1.69
N ARG A 370 13.27 1.16 2.15
CA ARG A 370 13.22 2.07 3.30
C ARG A 370 12.44 3.35 3.04
N VAL A 371 12.51 3.89 1.82
CA VAL A 371 11.70 5.06 1.43
C VAL A 371 10.23 4.67 1.33
N VAL A 372 9.93 3.53 0.70
CA VAL A 372 8.56 3.01 0.61
C VAL A 372 7.98 2.69 2.00
N ALA A 373 8.79 2.20 2.93
CA ALA A 373 8.38 1.97 4.32
C ALA A 373 8.08 3.26 5.10
N ALA A 374 8.68 4.39 4.71
CA ALA A 374 8.48 5.69 5.34
C ALA A 374 7.27 6.44 4.81
N ARG A 375 6.87 6.09 3.60
CA ARG A 375 5.59 6.53 3.08
C ARG A 375 4.53 5.96 4.02
N PRO A 376 3.51 6.74 4.41
CA PRO A 376 2.29 6.10 4.89
C PRO A 376 1.97 5.05 3.84
N ALA A 377 1.78 3.79 4.28
CA ALA A 377 1.48 2.70 3.37
C ALA A 377 0.49 3.26 2.34
N ALA A 378 0.83 3.25 1.05
CA ALA A 378 -0.15 3.61 0.02
C ALA A 378 -1.36 2.77 0.38
N PRO A 379 -2.48 3.36 0.82
CA PRO A 379 -3.30 2.75 1.87
C PRO A 379 -3.46 1.27 1.57
N VAL A 380 -2.69 0.43 2.28
CA VAL A 380 -3.26 -0.87 2.63
C VAL A 380 -4.46 -0.41 3.39
N ALA A 381 -5.65 -0.67 2.85
CA ALA A 381 -6.88 -0.26 3.45
C ALA A 381 -6.83 -0.66 4.93
N GLU A 382 -6.38 0.25 5.80
CA GLU A 382 -6.96 0.41 7.10
C GLU A 382 -8.43 0.41 6.77
N ALA A 383 -9.12 -0.56 7.34
CA ALA A 383 -10.55 -0.70 7.20
C ALA A 383 -11.14 0.67 7.52
N ARG A 384 -11.34 1.48 6.47
CA ARG A 384 -12.21 2.62 6.47
C ARG A 384 -13.50 2.00 6.91
N THR A 385 -13.82 2.22 8.16
CA THR A 385 -15.11 1.89 8.68
C THR A 385 -16.07 2.72 7.84
N GLU A 386 -16.60 2.06 6.82
CA GLU A 386 -17.86 2.33 6.14
C GLU A 386 -18.09 3.79 5.74
N ARG A 387 -17.52 4.17 4.61
CA ARG A 387 -18.35 4.82 3.58
C ARG A 387 -18.20 4.05 2.28
N ARG A 388 -18.84 2.88 2.21
CA ARG A 388 -19.41 2.46 0.93
C ARG A 388 -20.50 3.47 0.63
N LEU A 389 -20.38 4.19 -0.48
CA LEU A 389 -21.46 5.04 -0.94
C LEU A 389 -22.67 4.15 -1.23
N GLY A 390 -23.85 4.68 -0.94
CA GLY A 390 -25.11 3.97 -1.19
C GLY A 390 -25.31 3.70 -2.69
N PRO A 391 -26.36 2.94 -3.04
CA PRO A 391 -26.70 2.73 -4.44
C PRO A 391 -26.98 4.05 -5.15
N VAL A 392 -26.70 4.09 -6.46
CA VAL A 392 -26.97 5.23 -7.34
C VAL A 392 -28.32 5.02 -8.02
N GLU A 393 -29.18 6.03 -7.96
CA GLU A 393 -30.50 6.00 -8.60
C GLU A 393 -30.38 6.29 -10.10
N ILE A 394 -30.93 5.39 -10.94
CA ILE A 394 -31.14 5.59 -12.38
C ILE A 394 -32.63 5.38 -12.64
N GLY A 395 -33.35 6.46 -12.95
CA GLY A 395 -34.80 6.38 -13.09
C GLY A 395 -35.45 5.93 -11.79
N ASP A 396 -36.20 4.83 -11.84
CA ASP A 396 -36.85 4.18 -10.70
C ASP A 396 -36.04 3.02 -10.10
N VAL A 397 -34.81 2.80 -10.54
CA VAL A 397 -33.94 1.67 -10.11
C VAL A 397 -32.72 2.15 -9.33
N LEU A 398 -32.44 1.47 -8.22
CA LEU A 398 -31.21 1.64 -7.44
C LEU A 398 -30.12 0.68 -7.94
N VAL A 399 -28.92 1.20 -8.20
CA VAL A 399 -27.76 0.41 -8.66
C VAL A 399 -26.66 0.44 -7.61
N GLY A 400 -26.46 -0.68 -6.92
CA GLY A 400 -25.46 -0.79 -5.85
C GLY A 400 -25.43 -2.17 -5.18
N ASP A 401 -24.61 -2.29 -4.15
CA ASP A 401 -24.50 -3.53 -3.37
C ASP A 401 -25.85 -3.86 -2.72
N GLY A 402 -26.31 -5.11 -2.85
CA GLY A 402 -27.57 -5.59 -2.27
C GLY A 402 -28.80 -5.39 -3.18
N GLU A 403 -28.66 -4.59 -4.23
CA GLU A 403 -29.69 -4.42 -5.27
C GLU A 403 -29.51 -5.45 -6.40
N PRO A 404 -30.57 -5.77 -7.17
CA PRO A 404 -30.44 -6.58 -8.37
C PRO A 404 -29.47 -5.94 -9.38
N VAL A 405 -28.61 -6.76 -9.97
CA VAL A 405 -27.66 -6.36 -11.00
C VAL A 405 -28.41 -5.70 -12.16
N TYR A 406 -27.98 -4.47 -12.44
CA TYR A 406 -28.49 -3.66 -13.53
C TYR A 406 -27.88 -4.11 -14.86
N VAL A 407 -28.70 -4.67 -15.76
CA VAL A 407 -28.23 -5.23 -17.03
C VAL A 407 -28.55 -4.27 -18.17
N ILE A 408 -27.53 -3.93 -18.94
CA ILE A 408 -27.57 -3.01 -20.07
C ILE A 408 -27.32 -3.79 -21.37
N GLY A 409 -28.30 -3.78 -22.26
CA GLY A 409 -28.13 -4.19 -23.66
C GLY A 409 -27.50 -3.06 -24.48
N GLU A 410 -26.21 -3.16 -24.77
CA GLU A 410 -25.50 -2.17 -25.60
C GLU A 410 -25.84 -2.43 -27.08
N ILE A 411 -26.74 -1.60 -27.63
CA ILE A 411 -27.06 -1.59 -29.06
C ILE A 411 -25.90 -0.91 -29.80
N GLY A 412 -25.33 0.13 -29.21
CA GLY A 412 -24.21 0.85 -29.80
C GLY A 412 -24.56 1.36 -31.19
N ILE A 413 -23.90 0.81 -32.21
CA ILE A 413 -24.14 1.10 -33.64
C ILE A 413 -24.67 -0.11 -34.43
N ASN A 414 -25.01 -1.23 -33.78
CA ASN A 414 -25.47 -2.46 -34.45
C ASN A 414 -26.82 -2.31 -35.17
N HIS A 415 -27.50 -1.19 -34.96
CA HIS A 415 -28.70 -0.80 -35.70
C HIS A 415 -28.41 -0.34 -37.14
N ASN A 416 -27.15 -0.04 -37.48
CA ASN A 416 -26.74 0.35 -38.84
C ASN A 416 -27.54 1.53 -39.44
N GLY A 417 -27.99 2.47 -38.60
CA GLY A 417 -28.84 3.60 -39.02
C GLY A 417 -30.29 3.22 -39.37
N ASP A 418 -30.75 2.01 -39.03
CA ASP A 418 -32.09 1.52 -39.33
C ASP A 418 -32.96 1.44 -38.05
N LEU A 419 -34.08 2.17 -38.04
CA LEU A 419 -35.00 2.23 -36.91
C LEU A 419 -35.71 0.89 -36.63
N ASP A 420 -35.99 0.09 -37.64
CA ASP A 420 -36.65 -1.20 -37.45
C ASP A 420 -35.68 -2.21 -36.83
N ILE A 421 -34.39 -2.15 -37.20
CA ILE A 421 -33.35 -2.93 -36.53
C ILE A 421 -33.20 -2.48 -35.07
N ALA A 422 -33.17 -1.17 -34.81
CA ALA A 422 -33.11 -0.63 -33.45
C ALA A 422 -34.29 -1.13 -32.58
N ARG A 423 -35.53 -1.06 -33.08
CA ARG A 423 -36.72 -1.58 -32.37
C ARG A 423 -36.61 -3.07 -32.05
N ARG A 424 -36.15 -3.88 -33.01
CA ARG A 424 -35.95 -5.32 -32.78
C ARG A 424 -34.88 -5.60 -31.74
N LEU A 425 -33.81 -4.81 -31.69
CA LEU A 425 -32.78 -4.92 -30.64
C LEU A 425 -33.31 -4.50 -29.26
N ILE A 426 -34.18 -3.49 -29.21
CA ILE A 426 -34.90 -3.09 -28.00
C ILE A 426 -35.80 -4.24 -27.52
N ASP A 427 -36.53 -4.90 -28.43
CA ASP A 427 -37.35 -6.07 -28.08
C ASP A 427 -36.51 -7.20 -27.50
N VAL A 428 -35.33 -7.49 -28.09
CA VAL A 428 -34.41 -8.50 -27.57
C VAL A 428 -33.96 -8.18 -26.14
N ALA A 429 -33.63 -6.92 -25.84
CA ALA A 429 -33.24 -6.51 -24.50
C ALA A 429 -34.41 -6.60 -23.51
N ALA A 430 -35.60 -6.13 -23.91
CA ALA A 430 -36.80 -6.17 -23.07
C ALA A 430 -37.21 -7.61 -22.74
N ASP A 431 -37.27 -8.48 -23.75
CA ASP A 431 -37.69 -9.87 -23.60
C ASP A 431 -36.69 -10.70 -22.78
N ALA A 432 -35.40 -10.36 -22.85
CA ALA A 432 -34.38 -10.95 -21.98
C ALA A 432 -34.46 -10.48 -20.53
N GLY A 433 -35.15 -9.37 -20.24
CA GLY A 433 -35.27 -8.77 -18.90
C GLY A 433 -34.12 -7.83 -18.53
N CYS A 434 -33.48 -7.19 -19.52
CA CYS A 434 -32.58 -6.07 -19.25
C CYS A 434 -33.34 -4.89 -18.64
N GLN A 435 -32.66 -4.06 -17.86
CA GLN A 435 -33.23 -2.82 -17.33
C GLN A 435 -33.05 -1.64 -18.29
N ALA A 436 -32.01 -1.67 -19.12
CA ALA A 436 -31.73 -0.60 -20.06
C ALA A 436 -31.21 -1.09 -21.40
N VAL A 437 -31.41 -0.23 -22.39
CA VAL A 437 -30.66 -0.25 -23.65
C VAL A 437 -29.77 0.97 -23.75
N LYS A 438 -28.62 0.78 -24.39
CA LYS A 438 -27.67 1.86 -24.60
C LYS A 438 -27.31 2.04 -26.08
N PHE A 439 -27.24 3.29 -26.49
CA PHE A 439 -26.82 3.73 -27.83
C PHE A 439 -25.49 4.50 -27.77
N GLN A 440 -24.99 4.94 -28.92
CA GLN A 440 -23.89 5.90 -28.99
C GLN A 440 -24.36 7.14 -29.73
N LYS A 441 -24.03 8.32 -29.20
CA LYS A 441 -24.31 9.61 -29.84
C LYS A 441 -23.02 10.33 -30.13
N ARG A 442 -22.84 10.75 -31.37
CA ARG A 442 -21.68 11.55 -31.79
C ARG A 442 -22.06 12.59 -32.82
N THR A 443 -21.17 13.57 -32.96
CA THR A 443 -21.10 14.48 -34.09
C THR A 443 -19.99 13.97 -35.02
N PRO A 444 -20.30 13.26 -36.13
CA PRO A 444 -19.29 12.60 -36.96
C PRO A 444 -18.15 13.52 -37.43
N ALA A 445 -18.47 14.77 -37.75
CA ALA A 445 -17.49 15.76 -38.18
C ALA A 445 -16.44 16.10 -37.10
N ILE A 446 -16.77 15.92 -35.81
CA ILE A 446 -15.90 16.14 -34.66
C ILE A 446 -15.14 14.86 -34.32
N CYS A 447 -15.84 13.73 -34.16
CA CYS A 447 -15.25 12.50 -33.62
C CYS A 447 -14.45 11.69 -34.62
N VAL A 448 -14.64 11.90 -35.93
CA VAL A 448 -13.83 11.22 -36.95
C VAL A 448 -12.53 12.01 -37.15
N PRO A 449 -11.35 11.41 -36.91
CA PRO A 449 -10.07 12.07 -37.15
C PRO A 449 -9.97 12.56 -38.61
N GLU A 450 -9.37 13.74 -38.82
CA GLU A 450 -9.32 14.36 -40.15
C GLU A 450 -8.71 13.44 -41.23
N GLU A 451 -7.65 12.72 -40.87
CA GLU A 451 -6.97 11.72 -41.71
C GLU A 451 -7.82 10.49 -42.06
N GLN A 452 -8.89 10.23 -41.30
CA GLN A 452 -9.83 9.13 -41.53
C GLN A 452 -11.03 9.55 -42.39
N LYS A 453 -11.43 10.84 -42.35
CA LYS A 453 -12.69 11.31 -42.97
C LYS A 453 -12.82 10.91 -44.44
N GLY A 454 -11.77 11.13 -45.24
CA GLY A 454 -11.76 10.83 -46.67
C GLY A 454 -11.45 9.37 -47.04
N GLN A 455 -11.19 8.49 -46.08
CA GLN A 455 -10.87 7.09 -46.38
C GLN A 455 -12.10 6.36 -46.92
N ILE A 456 -11.95 5.73 -48.07
CA ILE A 456 -13.02 4.97 -48.70
C ILE A 456 -13.26 3.65 -47.96
N ARG A 457 -14.54 3.34 -47.70
CA ARG A 457 -14.99 2.10 -47.09
C ARG A 457 -16.00 1.40 -48.00
N GLN A 458 -15.88 0.07 -48.05
CA GLN A 458 -16.88 -0.79 -48.64
C GLN A 458 -17.97 -1.04 -47.59
N THR A 459 -19.18 -0.53 -47.85
CA THR A 459 -20.34 -0.68 -46.96
C THR A 459 -21.48 -1.44 -47.66
N PRO A 460 -22.50 -1.93 -46.94
CA PRO A 460 -23.67 -2.57 -47.54
C PRO A 460 -24.47 -1.65 -48.47
N TRP A 461 -24.26 -0.33 -48.36
CA TRP A 461 -24.95 0.69 -49.15
C TRP A 461 -24.10 1.22 -50.31
N GLY A 462 -22.96 0.58 -50.59
CA GLY A 462 -22.01 0.99 -51.62
C GLY A 462 -20.72 1.57 -51.06
N GLU A 463 -19.88 2.04 -51.98
CA GLU A 463 -18.63 2.72 -51.64
C GLU A 463 -18.92 4.14 -51.17
N MET A 464 -18.39 4.51 -50.00
CA MET A 464 -18.52 5.86 -49.44
C MET A 464 -17.30 6.17 -48.56
N THR A 465 -17.09 7.45 -48.27
CA THR A 465 -16.06 7.88 -47.32
C THR A 465 -16.41 7.44 -45.90
N TYR A 466 -15.42 7.34 -45.02
CA TYR A 466 -15.64 6.95 -43.63
C TYR A 466 -16.51 7.96 -42.89
N LEU A 467 -16.43 9.25 -43.23
CA LEU A 467 -17.32 10.27 -42.69
C LEU A 467 -18.78 10.05 -43.14
N GLU A 468 -19.03 9.87 -44.44
CA GLU A 468 -20.38 9.61 -44.96
C GLU A 468 -21.00 8.35 -44.33
N TYR A 469 -20.20 7.31 -44.13
CA TYR A 469 -20.62 6.11 -43.41
C TYR A 469 -21.05 6.43 -41.96
N LYS A 470 -20.25 7.22 -41.23
CA LYS A 470 -20.58 7.61 -39.86
C LYS A 470 -21.80 8.51 -39.79
N GLU A 471 -21.98 9.43 -40.74
CA GLU A 471 -23.18 10.25 -40.85
C GLU A 471 -24.43 9.41 -41.14
N ARG A 472 -24.32 8.44 -42.04
CA ARG A 472 -25.44 7.56 -42.41
C ARG A 472 -25.93 6.68 -41.26
N THR A 473 -25.03 6.26 -40.38
CA THR A 473 -25.35 5.38 -39.25
C THR A 473 -25.79 6.14 -38.00
N GLU A 474 -25.66 7.45 -37.99
CA GLU A 474 -25.98 8.30 -36.83
C GLU A 474 -27.48 8.68 -36.84
N PHE A 475 -28.14 8.52 -35.70
CA PHE A 475 -29.53 8.94 -35.53
C PHE A 475 -29.65 10.43 -35.17
N GLY A 476 -30.67 11.08 -35.71
CA GLY A 476 -31.06 12.45 -35.39
C GLY A 476 -32.16 12.51 -34.33
N HIS A 477 -32.73 13.71 -34.12
CA HIS A 477 -33.76 13.95 -33.11
C HIS A 477 -35.03 13.12 -33.34
N ASP A 478 -35.50 13.01 -34.59
CA ASP A 478 -36.77 12.33 -34.87
C ASP A 478 -36.66 10.81 -34.69
N GLU A 479 -35.51 10.23 -35.01
CA GLU A 479 -35.22 8.83 -34.74
C GLU A 479 -35.08 8.57 -33.23
N TYR A 480 -34.32 9.40 -32.50
CA TYR A 480 -34.16 9.24 -31.05
C TYR A 480 -35.48 9.46 -30.28
N ARG A 481 -36.36 10.36 -30.72
CA ARG A 481 -37.71 10.49 -30.14
C ARG A 481 -38.54 9.22 -30.31
N GLN A 482 -38.46 8.57 -31.47
CA GLN A 482 -39.14 7.30 -31.70
C GLN A 482 -38.55 6.17 -30.86
N ILE A 483 -37.21 6.15 -30.71
CA ILE A 483 -36.50 5.19 -29.85
C ILE A 483 -36.91 5.39 -28.39
N ALA A 484 -36.87 6.63 -27.88
CA ALA A 484 -37.25 6.98 -26.53
C ALA A 484 -38.67 6.52 -26.21
N LYS A 485 -39.62 6.84 -27.10
CA LYS A 485 -41.01 6.40 -26.96
C LYS A 485 -41.14 4.88 -26.95
N TYR A 486 -40.41 4.19 -27.83
CA TYR A 486 -40.49 2.73 -27.91
C TYR A 486 -39.88 2.05 -26.68
N CYS A 487 -38.78 2.57 -26.15
CA CYS A 487 -38.20 2.11 -24.89
C CYS A 487 -39.18 2.25 -23.72
N ASP A 488 -39.86 3.41 -23.62
CA ASP A 488 -40.90 3.65 -22.62
C ASP A 488 -42.08 2.66 -22.75
N GLU A 489 -42.59 2.46 -23.97
CA GLU A 489 -43.64 1.46 -24.27
C GLU A 489 -43.23 0.03 -23.91
N ARG A 490 -41.92 -0.28 -23.92
CA ARG A 490 -41.37 -1.60 -23.56
C ARG A 490 -40.88 -1.67 -22.11
N GLY A 491 -40.98 -0.60 -21.32
CA GLY A 491 -40.56 -0.55 -19.93
C GLY A 491 -39.04 -0.60 -19.74
N LEU A 492 -38.28 -0.01 -20.66
CA LEU A 492 -36.81 0.04 -20.61
C LEU A 492 -36.32 1.47 -20.39
N HIS A 493 -35.32 1.60 -19.52
CA HIS A 493 -34.49 2.80 -19.53
C HIS A 493 -33.70 2.88 -20.83
N TRP A 494 -33.46 4.11 -21.30
CA TRP A 494 -32.58 4.34 -22.43
C TRP A 494 -31.66 5.53 -22.17
N PHE A 495 -30.45 5.41 -22.68
CA PHE A 495 -29.44 6.47 -22.69
C PHE A 495 -28.41 6.16 -23.77
N ALA A 496 -27.43 7.05 -23.93
CA ALA A 496 -26.34 6.86 -24.87
C ALA A 496 -24.99 7.25 -24.29
N SER A 497 -23.93 6.80 -24.95
CA SER A 497 -22.59 7.34 -24.76
C SER A 497 -22.37 8.56 -25.66
N PRO A 498 -22.25 9.78 -25.11
CA PRO A 498 -21.81 10.94 -25.89
C PRO A 498 -20.30 10.83 -26.16
N TRP A 499 -19.90 11.11 -27.40
CA TRP A 499 -18.49 11.12 -27.83
C TRP A 499 -17.90 12.53 -27.98
N ASP A 500 -18.71 13.56 -27.75
CA ASP A 500 -18.36 14.98 -27.88
C ASP A 500 -19.34 15.85 -27.08
N VAL A 501 -18.95 17.11 -26.80
CA VAL A 501 -19.76 18.05 -26.02
C VAL A 501 -21.15 18.32 -26.64
N PRO A 502 -21.31 18.58 -27.96
CA PRO A 502 -22.63 18.72 -28.57
C PRO A 502 -23.54 17.50 -28.38
N SER A 503 -22.96 16.30 -28.33
CA SER A 503 -23.72 15.09 -28.05
C SER A 503 -24.26 15.03 -26.62
N VAL A 504 -23.60 15.67 -25.65
CA VAL A 504 -24.16 15.81 -24.29
C VAL A 504 -25.40 16.71 -24.32
N GLU A 505 -25.30 17.86 -24.98
CA GLU A 505 -26.42 18.80 -25.12
C GLU A 505 -27.62 18.13 -25.81
N PHE A 506 -27.38 17.40 -26.90
CA PHE A 506 -28.40 16.61 -27.59
C PHE A 506 -29.10 15.62 -26.65
N LEU A 507 -28.35 14.90 -25.82
CA LEU A 507 -28.92 13.90 -24.90
C LEU A 507 -29.68 14.55 -23.74
N GLU A 508 -29.27 15.73 -23.30
CA GLU A 508 -30.03 16.51 -22.31
C GLU A 508 -31.37 16.99 -22.87
N GLU A 509 -31.43 17.42 -24.14
CA GLU A 509 -32.69 17.73 -24.83
C GLU A 509 -33.64 16.52 -24.93
N MET A 510 -33.08 15.31 -24.97
CA MET A 510 -33.82 14.05 -24.99
C MET A 510 -34.14 13.51 -23.59
N GLU A 511 -33.82 14.27 -22.53
CA GLU A 511 -34.14 13.95 -21.14
C GLU A 511 -33.64 12.56 -20.68
N VAL A 512 -32.45 12.14 -21.15
CA VAL A 512 -31.89 10.83 -20.75
C VAL A 512 -31.68 10.73 -19.23
N LEU A 513 -31.85 9.52 -18.69
CA LEU A 513 -31.80 9.27 -17.24
C LEU A 513 -30.37 9.24 -16.68
N ALA A 514 -29.38 8.92 -17.50
CA ALA A 514 -27.98 8.79 -17.12
C ALA A 514 -27.07 8.99 -18.34
N HIS A 515 -25.79 9.27 -18.10
CA HIS A 515 -24.77 9.36 -19.15
C HIS A 515 -23.77 8.20 -19.04
N LYS A 516 -23.39 7.61 -20.17
CA LYS A 516 -22.34 6.60 -20.23
C LYS A 516 -21.06 7.16 -20.81
N VAL A 517 -20.00 7.28 -20.02
CA VAL A 517 -18.66 7.60 -20.53
C VAL A 517 -18.03 6.34 -21.14
N ALA A 518 -17.67 6.42 -22.42
CA ALA A 518 -16.94 5.36 -23.10
C ALA A 518 -15.48 5.28 -22.60
N SER A 519 -14.89 4.08 -22.63
CA SER A 519 -13.48 3.87 -22.24
C SER A 519 -12.50 4.82 -22.96
N ALA A 520 -12.77 5.15 -24.22
CA ALA A 520 -11.95 6.07 -25.01
C ALA A 520 -12.01 7.53 -24.55
N SER A 521 -13.01 7.90 -23.75
CA SER A 521 -13.28 9.27 -23.32
C SER A 521 -12.87 9.53 -21.86
N VAL A 522 -12.24 8.56 -21.18
CA VAL A 522 -11.82 8.71 -19.77
C VAL A 522 -10.85 9.87 -19.58
N ALA A 523 -9.98 10.13 -20.57
CA ALA A 523 -9.02 11.23 -20.54
C ALA A 523 -9.56 12.54 -21.17
N ASP A 524 -10.81 12.56 -21.65
CA ASP A 524 -11.43 13.75 -22.22
C ASP A 524 -12.03 14.63 -21.12
N HIS A 525 -11.16 15.37 -20.44
CA HIS A 525 -11.54 16.16 -19.27
C HIS A 525 -12.55 17.28 -19.58
N GLU A 526 -12.61 17.76 -20.83
CA GLU A 526 -13.62 18.73 -21.23
C GLU A 526 -15.00 18.08 -21.24
N LEU A 527 -15.13 16.93 -21.92
CA LEU A 527 -16.36 16.17 -21.94
C LEU A 527 -16.80 15.75 -20.54
N LEU A 528 -15.87 15.28 -19.70
CA LEU A 528 -16.17 14.87 -18.32
C LEU A 528 -16.72 16.02 -17.47
N ARG A 529 -16.21 17.25 -17.62
CA ARG A 529 -16.73 18.41 -16.89
C ARG A 529 -18.14 18.79 -17.32
N VAL A 530 -18.42 18.73 -18.63
CA VAL A 530 -19.77 18.98 -19.16
C VAL A 530 -20.75 17.93 -18.64
N LEU A 531 -20.35 16.66 -18.64
CA LEU A 531 -21.14 15.56 -18.08
C LEU A 531 -21.40 15.74 -16.57
N ALA A 532 -20.37 16.08 -15.79
CA ALA A 532 -20.53 16.36 -14.36
C ALA A 532 -21.50 17.52 -14.10
N ALA A 533 -21.46 18.57 -14.93
CA ALA A 533 -22.31 19.74 -14.80
C ALA A 533 -23.81 19.45 -15.03
N THR A 534 -24.16 18.35 -15.71
CA THR A 534 -25.57 17.92 -15.86
C THR A 534 -26.19 17.50 -14.51
N GLY A 535 -25.37 17.09 -13.53
CA GLY A 535 -25.83 16.60 -12.25
C GLY A 535 -26.56 15.24 -12.31
N LYS A 536 -26.57 14.56 -13.46
CA LYS A 536 -27.17 13.24 -13.66
C LYS A 536 -26.21 12.11 -13.27
N PRO A 537 -26.72 10.89 -13.04
CA PRO A 537 -25.89 9.71 -12.87
C PRO A 537 -24.94 9.48 -14.05
N VAL A 538 -23.70 9.10 -13.75
CA VAL A 538 -22.67 8.80 -14.75
C VAL A 538 -22.19 7.37 -14.59
N ILE A 539 -22.17 6.63 -15.70
CA ILE A 539 -21.64 5.27 -15.79
C ILE A 539 -20.30 5.32 -16.56
N LEU A 540 -19.19 5.23 -15.84
CA LEU A 540 -17.83 5.40 -16.36
C LEU A 540 -17.15 4.05 -16.67
N SER A 541 -16.88 3.74 -17.95
CA SER A 541 -16.02 2.59 -18.29
C SER A 541 -14.56 2.96 -18.20
N THR A 542 -13.72 2.06 -17.68
CA THR A 542 -12.31 2.34 -17.38
C THR A 542 -11.33 1.55 -18.27
N GLY A 543 -11.77 1.06 -19.42
CA GLY A 543 -10.89 0.33 -20.33
C GLY A 543 -9.84 1.24 -20.95
N MET A 544 -8.66 0.70 -21.28
CA MET A 544 -7.52 1.46 -21.82
C MET A 544 -6.93 2.52 -20.85
N SER A 545 -7.40 2.60 -19.61
CA SER A 545 -7.00 3.63 -18.66
C SER A 545 -6.10 3.07 -17.56
N THR A 546 -5.11 3.85 -17.18
CA THR A 546 -4.30 3.66 -15.98
C THR A 546 -5.04 4.19 -14.73
N LEU A 547 -4.63 3.75 -13.54
CA LEU A 547 -5.23 4.27 -12.30
C LEU A 547 -5.16 5.81 -12.19
N PRO A 548 -4.05 6.49 -12.51
CA PRO A 548 -4.00 7.95 -12.47
C PRO A 548 -5.00 8.65 -13.41
N GLU A 549 -5.24 8.10 -14.61
CA GLU A 549 -6.24 8.65 -15.53
C GLU A 549 -7.66 8.46 -14.97
N ILE A 550 -7.92 7.32 -14.34
CA ILE A 550 -9.19 7.06 -13.65
C ILE A 550 -9.35 7.99 -12.44
N ASP A 551 -8.29 8.22 -11.66
CA ASP A 551 -8.31 9.12 -10.52
C ASP A 551 -8.73 10.54 -10.94
N GLN A 552 -8.17 11.05 -12.04
CA GLN A 552 -8.53 12.35 -12.60
C GLN A 552 -9.99 12.40 -13.09
N ALA A 553 -10.46 11.33 -13.75
CA ALA A 553 -11.84 11.24 -14.18
C ALA A 553 -12.82 11.24 -12.99
N VAL A 554 -12.50 10.50 -11.93
CA VAL A 554 -13.31 10.45 -10.70
C VAL A 554 -13.29 11.79 -9.96
N GLU A 555 -12.15 12.48 -9.93
CA GLU A 555 -12.04 13.83 -9.35
C GLU A 555 -12.97 14.83 -10.06
N ILE A 556 -13.07 14.76 -11.39
CA ILE A 556 -13.95 15.62 -12.19
C ILE A 556 -15.43 15.27 -11.99
N LEU A 557 -15.75 13.98 -12.03
CA LEU A 557 -17.14 13.50 -12.01
C LEU A 557 -17.74 13.49 -10.59
N GLY A 558 -16.90 13.42 -9.56
CA GLY A 558 -17.34 13.12 -8.20
C GLY A 558 -17.81 11.67 -8.04
N THR A 559 -18.15 11.31 -6.81
CA THR A 559 -18.49 9.92 -6.44
C THR A 559 -19.96 9.69 -6.13
N ASP A 560 -20.73 10.74 -5.83
CA ASP A 560 -22.08 10.62 -5.28
C ASP A 560 -23.10 9.97 -6.23
N LYS A 561 -22.91 10.15 -7.55
CA LYS A 561 -23.79 9.60 -8.60
C LYS A 561 -23.01 8.80 -9.65
N LEU A 562 -21.86 8.26 -9.25
CA LEU A 562 -20.93 7.56 -10.15
C LEU A 562 -21.10 6.05 -10.03
N ILE A 563 -21.25 5.37 -11.17
CA ILE A 563 -21.10 3.93 -11.31
C ILE A 563 -19.89 3.68 -12.18
N MET A 564 -18.92 2.91 -11.72
CA MET A 564 -17.75 2.56 -12.51
C MET A 564 -17.93 1.20 -13.17
N MET A 565 -17.36 1.01 -14.36
CA MET A 565 -17.42 -0.25 -15.10
C MET A 565 -16.01 -0.73 -15.39
N HIS A 566 -15.61 -1.85 -14.78
CA HIS A 566 -14.39 -2.54 -15.20
C HIS A 566 -14.57 -3.02 -16.65
N ALA A 567 -13.60 -2.72 -17.51
CA ALA A 567 -13.65 -3.05 -18.93
C ALA A 567 -12.25 -3.27 -19.48
N THR A 568 -12.12 -4.20 -20.44
CA THR A 568 -10.93 -4.32 -21.28
C THR A 568 -11.37 -4.12 -22.72
N SER A 569 -10.80 -3.12 -23.42
CA SER A 569 -11.27 -2.69 -24.74
C SER A 569 -10.67 -3.50 -25.90
N THR A 570 -10.57 -4.82 -25.73
CA THR A 570 -10.19 -5.80 -26.76
C THR A 570 -11.45 -6.46 -27.29
N TYR A 571 -11.64 -6.50 -28.63
CA TYR A 571 -12.88 -6.99 -29.27
C TYR A 571 -12.56 -8.09 -30.30
N PRO A 572 -12.90 -9.37 -30.05
CA PRO A 572 -13.39 -9.92 -28.78
C PRO A 572 -12.28 -10.06 -27.73
N LEU A 573 -12.65 -9.93 -26.46
CA LEU A 573 -11.76 -10.03 -25.30
C LEU A 573 -11.34 -11.49 -25.04
N PRO A 574 -10.03 -11.83 -25.06
CA PRO A 574 -9.57 -13.14 -24.59
C PRO A 574 -9.61 -13.24 -23.04
N PRO A 575 -9.85 -14.43 -22.46
CA PRO A 575 -10.04 -14.59 -21.01
C PRO A 575 -8.88 -14.09 -20.14
N GLU A 576 -7.64 -14.28 -20.58
CA GLU A 576 -6.42 -13.86 -19.89
C GLU A 576 -6.29 -12.33 -19.73
N GLU A 577 -7.00 -11.56 -20.56
CA GLU A 577 -7.03 -10.10 -20.52
C GLU A 577 -8.22 -9.55 -19.71
N ALA A 578 -9.12 -10.40 -19.24
CA ALA A 578 -10.35 -9.96 -18.57
C ALA A 578 -10.10 -9.35 -17.19
N ASN A 579 -9.08 -9.81 -16.46
CA ASN A 579 -8.62 -9.25 -15.19
C ASN A 579 -9.75 -8.88 -14.19
N LEU A 580 -10.70 -9.78 -13.95
CA LEU A 580 -11.93 -9.50 -13.18
C LEU A 580 -11.69 -9.04 -11.73
N ARG A 581 -10.52 -9.33 -11.14
CA ARG A 581 -10.15 -8.84 -9.80
C ARG A 581 -10.08 -7.32 -9.71
N THR A 582 -9.94 -6.62 -10.84
CA THR A 582 -10.02 -5.16 -10.90
C THR A 582 -11.37 -4.62 -10.42
N ILE A 583 -12.46 -5.39 -10.51
CA ILE A 583 -13.76 -5.00 -9.94
C ILE A 583 -13.61 -4.70 -8.44
N THR A 584 -12.96 -5.62 -7.71
CA THR A 584 -12.68 -5.44 -6.27
C THR A 584 -11.75 -4.27 -6.04
N THR A 585 -10.69 -4.13 -6.83
CA THR A 585 -9.75 -3.00 -6.72
C THR A 585 -10.44 -1.64 -6.90
N LEU A 586 -11.32 -1.51 -7.89
CA LEU A 586 -12.06 -0.27 -8.14
C LEU A 586 -13.05 0.01 -6.99
N LYS A 587 -13.75 -1.02 -6.49
CA LYS A 587 -14.64 -0.89 -5.33
C LYS A 587 -13.90 -0.38 -4.09
N GLU A 588 -12.77 -1.00 -3.79
CA GLU A 588 -11.95 -0.65 -2.62
C GLU A 588 -11.35 0.74 -2.73
N ARG A 589 -10.88 1.12 -3.93
CA ARG A 589 -10.23 2.41 -4.16
C ARG A 589 -11.20 3.58 -4.11
N TYR A 590 -12.35 3.47 -4.77
CA TYR A 590 -13.25 4.61 -5.00
C TYR A 590 -14.52 4.58 -4.13
N GLY A 591 -14.87 3.44 -3.52
CA GLY A 591 -16.03 3.34 -2.63
C GLY A 591 -17.39 3.50 -3.33
N VAL A 592 -17.41 3.46 -4.66
CA VAL A 592 -18.60 3.60 -5.51
C VAL A 592 -19.12 2.23 -5.98
N PRO A 593 -20.37 2.14 -6.45
CA PRO A 593 -20.85 0.96 -7.18
C PRO A 593 -19.97 0.66 -8.40
N VAL A 594 -19.56 -0.61 -8.54
CA VAL A 594 -18.73 -1.07 -9.67
C VAL A 594 -19.41 -2.23 -10.39
N GLY A 595 -19.53 -2.10 -11.70
CA GLY A 595 -20.01 -3.11 -12.63
C GLY A 595 -18.92 -3.61 -13.59
N TYR A 596 -19.36 -4.27 -14.65
CA TYR A 596 -18.53 -4.89 -15.67
C TYR A 596 -19.08 -4.62 -17.07
N SER A 597 -18.24 -4.11 -17.97
CA SER A 597 -18.55 -3.93 -19.39
C SER A 597 -17.76 -4.96 -20.20
N GLY A 598 -18.47 -5.95 -20.73
CA GLY A 598 -17.87 -7.14 -21.33
C GLY A 598 -17.77 -7.08 -22.84
N HIS A 599 -16.64 -7.55 -23.39
CA HIS A 599 -16.37 -7.67 -24.83
C HIS A 599 -15.93 -9.09 -25.23
N GLU A 600 -16.06 -10.06 -24.34
CA GLU A 600 -15.78 -11.48 -24.57
C GLU A 600 -16.85 -12.14 -25.48
N ARG A 601 -16.60 -13.34 -26.03
CA ARG A 601 -17.61 -14.06 -26.83
C ARG A 601 -18.63 -14.86 -26.01
N GLY A 602 -18.19 -15.38 -24.86
CA GLY A 602 -18.96 -16.28 -23.99
C GLY A 602 -19.63 -15.53 -22.83
N LEU A 603 -20.29 -16.27 -21.93
CA LEU A 603 -21.00 -15.71 -20.78
C LEU A 603 -20.23 -15.86 -19.46
N GLN A 604 -19.22 -16.73 -19.44
CA GLN A 604 -18.55 -17.17 -18.21
C GLN A 604 -17.87 -16.00 -17.47
N ILE A 605 -17.32 -15.05 -18.22
CA ILE A 605 -16.59 -13.90 -17.68
C ILE A 605 -17.58 -12.90 -17.07
N SER A 606 -18.64 -12.54 -17.80
CA SER A 606 -19.74 -11.71 -17.28
C SER A 606 -20.39 -12.31 -16.02
N LEU A 607 -20.66 -13.62 -15.99
CA LEU A 607 -21.22 -14.29 -14.81
C LEU A 607 -20.24 -14.30 -13.64
N ALA A 608 -18.96 -14.56 -13.88
CA ALA A 608 -17.92 -14.49 -12.85
C ALA A 608 -17.75 -13.06 -12.30
N ALA A 609 -17.92 -12.03 -13.13
CA ALA A 609 -17.89 -10.64 -12.70
C ALA A 609 -18.99 -10.34 -11.67
N VAL A 610 -20.21 -10.84 -11.90
CA VAL A 610 -21.32 -10.73 -10.93
C VAL A 610 -20.99 -11.44 -9.62
N THR A 611 -20.43 -12.65 -9.67
CA THR A 611 -19.99 -13.37 -8.46
C THR A 611 -18.92 -12.61 -7.67
N LEU A 612 -18.08 -11.81 -8.35
CA LEU A 612 -17.08 -10.93 -7.73
C LEU A 612 -17.67 -9.60 -7.24
N GLY A 613 -18.98 -9.41 -7.39
CA GLY A 613 -19.73 -8.26 -6.91
C GLY A 613 -20.02 -7.19 -7.95
N ALA A 614 -19.88 -7.43 -9.25
CA ALA A 614 -20.31 -6.46 -10.25
C ALA A 614 -21.82 -6.16 -10.10
N VAL A 615 -22.18 -4.90 -9.84
CA VAL A 615 -23.58 -4.47 -9.61
C VAL A 615 -24.30 -4.04 -10.89
N CYS A 616 -23.55 -3.92 -11.98
CA CYS A 616 -24.04 -3.53 -13.29
C CYS A 616 -23.29 -4.37 -14.33
N VAL A 617 -23.98 -4.86 -15.36
CA VAL A 617 -23.38 -5.63 -16.45
C VAL A 617 -23.82 -5.04 -17.78
N GLU A 618 -22.84 -4.68 -18.61
CA GLU A 618 -23.07 -4.17 -19.96
C GLU A 618 -22.49 -5.15 -21.00
N ARG A 619 -23.31 -5.47 -22.01
CA ARG A 619 -22.93 -6.36 -23.12
C ARG A 619 -23.51 -5.87 -24.42
N HIS A 620 -22.69 -5.86 -25.48
CA HIS A 620 -23.17 -5.58 -26.83
C HIS A 620 -24.21 -6.62 -27.26
N ILE A 621 -25.26 -6.20 -27.96
CA ILE A 621 -26.33 -7.07 -28.46
C ILE A 621 -26.50 -6.96 -29.97
N THR A 622 -26.84 -8.08 -30.61
CA THR A 622 -27.08 -8.16 -32.05
C THR A 622 -28.25 -9.09 -32.35
N LEU A 623 -28.88 -8.92 -33.51
CA LEU A 623 -29.85 -9.88 -34.03
C LEU A 623 -29.15 -11.11 -34.62
N ASP A 624 -28.00 -10.90 -35.24
CA ASP A 624 -27.18 -11.92 -35.90
C ASP A 624 -25.71 -11.44 -35.94
N ARG A 625 -24.76 -12.29 -35.54
CA ARG A 625 -23.32 -11.96 -35.52
C ARG A 625 -22.70 -11.82 -36.91
N THR A 626 -23.39 -12.27 -37.97
CA THR A 626 -22.95 -12.17 -39.36
C THR A 626 -23.37 -10.87 -40.05
N MET A 627 -24.18 -10.03 -39.38
CA MET A 627 -24.51 -8.70 -39.86
C MET A 627 -23.26 -7.83 -40.01
N TRP A 628 -23.35 -6.86 -40.92
CA TRP A 628 -22.24 -5.96 -41.21
C TRP A 628 -22.03 -4.95 -40.08
N GLY A 629 -20.78 -4.82 -39.61
CA GLY A 629 -20.39 -3.89 -38.54
C GLY A 629 -19.31 -4.49 -37.64
N SER A 630 -18.49 -3.65 -36.99
CA SER A 630 -17.34 -4.10 -36.18
C SER A 630 -17.73 -4.83 -34.90
N ASP A 631 -18.87 -4.48 -34.32
CA ASP A 631 -19.21 -4.87 -32.95
C ASP A 631 -20.03 -6.17 -32.90
N HIS A 632 -20.61 -6.59 -34.04
CA HIS A 632 -21.44 -7.79 -34.14
C HIS A 632 -20.69 -9.05 -33.67
N ALA A 633 -19.40 -9.19 -34.00
CA ALA A 633 -18.62 -10.39 -33.65
C ALA A 633 -18.43 -10.60 -32.13
N ALA A 634 -18.47 -9.53 -31.33
CA ALA A 634 -18.39 -9.56 -29.87
C ALA A 634 -19.77 -9.51 -29.19
N SER A 635 -20.82 -9.20 -29.95
CA SER A 635 -22.18 -9.02 -29.44
C SER A 635 -22.86 -10.35 -29.07
N LEU A 636 -23.83 -10.30 -28.17
CA LEU A 636 -24.72 -11.42 -27.83
C LEU A 636 -25.94 -11.42 -28.74
N GLU A 637 -26.26 -12.59 -29.28
CA GLU A 637 -27.54 -12.86 -29.94
C GLU A 637 -28.65 -13.04 -28.89
N PRO A 638 -29.95 -13.04 -29.28
CA PRO A 638 -31.07 -13.02 -28.34
C PRO A 638 -31.00 -14.11 -27.26
N SER A 639 -30.73 -15.36 -27.65
CA SER A 639 -30.60 -16.48 -26.71
C SER A 639 -29.41 -16.35 -25.77
N GLY A 640 -28.32 -15.72 -26.23
CA GLY A 640 -27.14 -15.45 -25.39
C GLY A 640 -27.44 -14.42 -24.31
N LEU A 641 -28.21 -13.38 -24.64
CA LEU A 641 -28.65 -12.37 -23.69
C LEU A 641 -29.67 -12.91 -22.69
N GLU A 642 -30.66 -13.68 -23.16
CA GLU A 642 -31.64 -14.35 -22.30
C GLU A 642 -30.94 -15.25 -21.27
N HIS A 643 -29.98 -16.08 -21.71
CA HIS A 643 -29.20 -16.92 -20.81
C HIS A 643 -28.38 -16.09 -19.82
N LEU A 644 -27.77 -14.99 -20.26
CA LEU A 644 -27.00 -14.13 -19.37
C LEU A 644 -27.89 -13.56 -18.25
N VAL A 645 -29.02 -12.94 -18.60
CA VAL A 645 -29.90 -12.33 -17.60
C VAL A 645 -30.46 -13.40 -16.66
N ARG A 646 -30.93 -14.53 -17.20
CA ARG A 646 -31.41 -15.66 -16.39
C ARG A 646 -30.35 -16.13 -15.40
N ASP A 647 -29.12 -16.34 -15.85
CA ASP A 647 -28.05 -16.90 -15.02
C ASP A 647 -27.55 -15.89 -13.99
N ILE A 648 -27.56 -14.59 -14.29
CA ILE A 648 -27.33 -13.52 -13.32
C ILE A 648 -28.36 -13.62 -12.18
N ARG A 649 -29.66 -13.72 -12.51
CA ARG A 649 -30.74 -13.83 -11.52
C ARG A 649 -30.62 -15.09 -10.67
N ILE A 650 -30.19 -16.21 -11.25
CA ILE A 650 -29.91 -17.46 -10.52
C ILE A 650 -28.72 -17.27 -9.57
N ILE A 651 -27.64 -16.64 -10.01
CA ILE A 651 -26.45 -16.38 -9.18
C ILE A 651 -26.82 -15.51 -7.98
N GLU A 652 -27.56 -14.42 -8.19
CA GLU A 652 -28.03 -13.53 -7.10
C GLU A 652 -28.76 -14.32 -6.00
N GLN A 653 -29.64 -15.24 -6.38
CA GLN A 653 -30.34 -16.12 -5.44
C GLN A 653 -29.38 -17.13 -4.77
N ALA A 654 -28.42 -17.67 -5.52
CA ALA A 654 -27.49 -18.68 -5.04
C ALA A 654 -26.41 -18.16 -4.08
N MET A 655 -26.09 -16.85 -4.13
CA MET A 655 -25.09 -16.23 -3.25
C MET A 655 -25.46 -16.36 -1.76
N GLY A 656 -26.76 -16.31 -1.44
CA GLY A 656 -27.26 -16.43 -0.07
C GLY A 656 -26.71 -15.36 0.87
N ASP A 657 -26.65 -15.67 2.17
CA ASP A 657 -26.22 -14.74 3.23
C ASP A 657 -24.84 -15.07 3.82
N GLY A 658 -24.14 -16.06 3.27
CA GLY A 658 -22.82 -16.50 3.73
C GLY A 658 -22.78 -17.25 5.07
N VAL A 659 -23.90 -17.44 5.77
CA VAL A 659 -23.92 -18.10 7.09
C VAL A 659 -24.02 -19.63 6.93
N LYS A 660 -23.02 -20.35 7.43
CA LYS A 660 -23.01 -21.82 7.37
C LYS A 660 -24.11 -22.42 8.26
N ARG A 661 -25.07 -23.09 7.61
CA ARG A 661 -26.13 -23.87 8.24
C ARG A 661 -26.32 -25.22 7.58
N VAL A 662 -27.11 -26.08 8.22
CA VAL A 662 -27.69 -27.28 7.63
C VAL A 662 -29.07 -26.89 7.10
N PHE A 663 -29.27 -27.01 5.80
CA PHE A 663 -30.56 -26.70 5.19
C PHE A 663 -31.58 -27.82 5.46
N PRO A 664 -32.89 -27.54 5.43
CA PRO A 664 -33.93 -28.56 5.64
C PRO A 664 -33.75 -29.81 4.77
N GLY A 665 -33.29 -29.65 3.52
CA GLY A 665 -33.01 -30.77 2.60
C GLY A 665 -31.79 -31.63 2.97
N GLU A 666 -30.90 -31.14 3.84
CA GLU A 666 -29.69 -31.84 4.27
C GLU A 666 -29.91 -32.70 5.52
N GLU A 667 -30.99 -32.49 6.30
CA GLU A 667 -31.20 -33.20 7.57
C GLU A 667 -31.37 -34.72 7.38
N ALA A 668 -32.12 -35.16 6.36
CA ALA A 668 -32.26 -36.58 6.06
C ALA A 668 -30.93 -37.24 5.61
N PRO A 669 -30.16 -36.67 4.64
CA PRO A 669 -28.82 -37.15 4.33
C PRO A 669 -27.87 -37.18 5.53
N LYS A 670 -27.87 -36.13 6.36
CA LYS A 670 -27.05 -36.01 7.56
C LYS A 670 -27.36 -37.14 8.55
N ALA A 671 -28.63 -37.43 8.81
CA ALA A 671 -29.05 -38.54 9.68
C ALA A 671 -28.61 -39.91 9.12
N ARG A 672 -28.63 -40.09 7.80
CA ARG A 672 -28.30 -41.37 7.15
C ARG A 672 -26.79 -41.63 7.01
N LEU A 673 -26.01 -40.60 6.72
CA LEU A 673 -24.62 -40.74 6.25
C LEU A 673 -23.57 -40.32 7.26
N ARG A 674 -23.92 -39.48 8.25
CA ARG A 674 -22.93 -38.92 9.18
C ARG A 674 -22.55 -39.96 10.23
N ARG A 675 -21.28 -40.37 10.24
CA ARG A 675 -20.72 -41.21 11.30
C ARG A 675 -20.55 -40.37 12.56
N VAL A 676 -21.09 -40.85 13.66
CA VAL A 676 -20.82 -40.37 15.01
C VAL A 676 -20.13 -41.50 15.76
N THR A 677 -18.93 -41.25 16.28
CA THR A 677 -18.25 -42.17 17.18
C THR A 677 -18.94 -42.04 18.53
N VAL A 678 -19.55 -43.13 19.00
CA VAL A 678 -20.19 -43.21 20.32
C VAL A 678 -19.14 -43.47 21.38
#